data_AF-A0A839J839-F1
#
_entry.id   AF-A0A839J839-F1
#
_cell.length_a   1.000
_cell.length_b   1.000
_cell.length_c   1.000
_cell.angle_alpha   90.00
_cell.angle_beta   90.00
_cell.angle_gamma   90.00
#
_symmetry.space_group_name_H-M   'P 1'
#
loop_
_entity.id
_entity.type
_entity.pdbx_description
1 polymer ?
#
loop_
_entity_poly.entity_id
_entity_poly.type
_entity_poly.pdbx_seq_one_letter_code
_entity_poly.pdbx_strand_id
1 'polypeptide(L)'
;MSRFKKPTPADVRAVLLKVPTLQLRRVFYSGLQNPHWVQPLSEAGAFSSPPEPQMTADGYVRDLYWPELSYLIRMATVVPTDVVDVLLGLKHSNNAWVRRAVFEIGARIPAREAARLRPLLEAWETTGFGWRTDPRELVSFAVTLLEGGETKTGRWVANLLFEPRAPKVEGMFKKPHTELEDYWYQEELPRVLEALGEDALKAVTGWLAKYAILAGHSGQHDFSGMMRPSIRDRGDLHPDAEQALVDAVRDLAVTAMPSDPEATVETLLRPRVQLLRKIALFAAGEALRKRVGEPRGSTEIFGVAERLLGDIGSHDMYLRVEYAELAQAVAKVKPESLSVINDFIDTAYAEDLESMRERLTEGHAAEGDSEAQITERADRYKHNWLSAIGAEALPPQARDALWSLDARFGVIEEPMTPLGMVTSWIGPNPYLSQDEMALVGAQELVALLSSWRQSGNRWGPEPSHEGQGRELSAFLTTNPLALSGEHDLTFRLRPTYLRAILRGWEAALKADLELDWEQVADLVRDVLEHENDSAFPVEGSEFDDDRDFRGAKRAAVGLLNELVKVRKATAVPPESMQRFAELLIVQADDEDAWAEYDSHEQGEDPWDPLTMSINWQWPERLRGLFHLALREEAYHWRGRAFSALERELGRPDRHGASAAVIGESFGRIYNHAPEWLDSHLEEFFGSAEGLSVQQQIALTTAMAMHYYHRELYNLLTPSLLAAIELGDGLVSGWRTDMDPRQRIGEWVIDAIILGHQTIDDPVAHSFFTATPPSVRGEAIGKIAWSFFRAETVDDAVRDRFASFLDDRIAHVAAHHGDGGELSGMYWIAKGGKFPVEWWLPRLRQALEFEPSIATERYMIGSELAEAATVDPKNALAVLQSLLSRRDQEGMVSFDLMRKAVPTVIAAAIRSGDDDLRKEADRYMNELGAAGNLGLEAEVHAILQGKAAGGAWVEEV
;
A
#
# COMPACT_ATOMS: atom_id res chain seq x y z
N MET A 1 -35.03 -39.65 -16.73
CA MET A 1 -35.84 -38.95 -15.71
C MET A 1 -36.79 -39.88 -14.91
N SER A 2 -36.53 -41.19 -14.76
CA SER A 2 -37.50 -42.13 -14.15
C SER A 2 -37.26 -42.52 -12.67
N ARG A 3 -36.51 -41.73 -11.88
CA ARG A 3 -36.07 -42.14 -10.52
C ARG A 3 -36.81 -41.45 -9.36
N PHE A 4 -37.55 -40.36 -9.63
CA PHE A 4 -38.15 -39.55 -8.58
C PHE A 4 -39.69 -39.56 -8.62
N LYS A 5 -40.32 -39.55 -7.44
CA LYS A 5 -41.78 -39.49 -7.29
C LYS A 5 -42.22 -38.06 -6.97
N LYS A 6 -43.34 -37.61 -7.55
CA LYS A 6 -43.96 -36.32 -7.20
C LYS A 6 -44.44 -36.35 -5.74
N PRO A 7 -44.11 -35.37 -4.90
CA PRO A 7 -44.56 -35.33 -3.51
C PRO A 7 -46.06 -35.07 -3.41
N THR A 8 -46.69 -35.62 -2.38
CA THR A 8 -48.07 -35.28 -2.03
C THR A 8 -48.10 -34.00 -1.18
N PRO A 9 -49.24 -33.29 -1.12
CA PRO A 9 -49.39 -32.15 -0.21
C PRO A 9 -49.15 -32.51 1.27
N ALA A 10 -49.36 -33.78 1.66
CA ALA A 10 -49.06 -34.25 3.00
C ALA A 10 -47.54 -34.36 3.25
N ASP A 11 -46.78 -34.82 2.26
CA ASP A 11 -45.31 -34.90 2.34
C ASP A 11 -44.69 -33.51 2.50
N VAL A 12 -45.17 -32.54 1.73
CA VAL A 12 -44.70 -31.14 1.79
C VAL A 12 -44.94 -30.54 3.18
N ARG A 13 -46.17 -30.68 3.72
CA ARG A 13 -46.49 -30.19 5.07
C ARG A 13 -45.65 -30.86 6.15
N ALA A 14 -45.46 -32.18 6.05
CA ALA A 14 -44.70 -32.94 7.03
C ALA A 14 -43.23 -32.50 7.06
N VAL A 15 -42.63 -32.21 5.90
CA VAL A 15 -41.24 -31.73 5.81
C VAL A 15 -41.12 -30.34 6.41
N LEU A 16 -41.97 -29.38 6.02
CA LEU A 16 -41.86 -28.00 6.52
C LEU A 16 -41.99 -27.91 8.05
N LEU A 17 -42.76 -28.81 8.68
CA LEU A 17 -42.84 -28.93 10.14
C LEU A 17 -41.57 -29.51 10.79
N LYS A 18 -40.78 -30.30 10.05
CA LYS A 18 -39.57 -30.98 10.54
C LYS A 18 -38.29 -30.16 10.34
N VAL A 19 -38.32 -29.09 9.55
CA VAL A 19 -37.15 -28.23 9.29
C VAL A 19 -37.37 -26.78 9.76
N PRO A 20 -37.76 -26.52 11.03
CA PRO A 20 -38.10 -25.17 11.47
C PRO A 20 -36.88 -24.25 11.64
N THR A 21 -35.67 -24.80 11.81
CA THR A 21 -34.45 -24.01 12.07
C THR A 21 -33.62 -23.83 10.81
N LEU A 22 -32.77 -22.79 10.78
CA LEU A 22 -31.85 -22.53 9.66
C LEU A 22 -30.97 -23.75 9.32
N GLN A 23 -30.37 -24.40 10.32
CA GLN A 23 -29.45 -25.51 10.09
C GLN A 23 -30.18 -26.76 9.57
N LEU A 24 -31.40 -27.05 10.05
CA LEU A 24 -32.21 -28.14 9.51
C LEU A 24 -32.64 -27.88 8.07
N ARG A 25 -32.97 -26.62 7.73
CA ARG A 25 -33.23 -26.22 6.34
C ARG A 25 -31.99 -26.39 5.46
N ARG A 26 -30.79 -26.02 5.93
CA ARG A 26 -29.53 -26.26 5.21
C ARG A 26 -29.33 -27.74 4.91
N VAL A 27 -29.47 -28.62 5.90
CA VAL A 27 -29.36 -30.08 5.69
C VAL A 27 -30.38 -30.57 4.66
N PHE A 28 -31.64 -30.14 4.78
CA PHE A 28 -32.69 -30.60 3.88
C PHE A 28 -32.51 -30.14 2.43
N TYR A 29 -32.35 -28.83 2.18
CA TYR A 29 -32.26 -28.29 0.82
C TYR A 29 -30.93 -28.65 0.14
N SER A 30 -29.83 -28.73 0.89
CA SER A 30 -28.55 -29.23 0.35
C SER A 30 -28.67 -30.69 -0.11
N GLY A 31 -29.43 -31.53 0.58
CA GLY A 31 -29.65 -32.93 0.21
C GLY A 31 -30.78 -33.20 -0.79
N LEU A 32 -31.71 -32.25 -1.01
CA LEU A 32 -32.89 -32.47 -1.86
C LEU A 32 -32.54 -32.53 -3.36
N GLN A 33 -32.73 -33.69 -3.99
CA GLN A 33 -32.40 -33.90 -5.41
C GLN A 33 -33.60 -34.01 -6.36
N ASN A 34 -34.83 -34.03 -5.83
CA ASN A 34 -36.03 -34.39 -6.61
C ASN A 34 -36.69 -33.14 -7.24
N PRO A 35 -36.64 -32.93 -8.57
CA PRO A 35 -37.13 -31.70 -9.22
C PRO A 35 -38.64 -31.50 -9.09
N HIS A 36 -39.42 -32.55 -8.86
CA HIS A 36 -40.87 -32.46 -8.71
C HIS A 36 -41.32 -31.76 -7.42
N TRP A 37 -40.38 -31.33 -6.57
CA TRP A 37 -40.65 -30.57 -5.35
C TRP A 37 -40.68 -29.05 -5.56
N VAL A 38 -40.17 -28.50 -6.66
CA VAL A 38 -40.10 -27.03 -6.83
C VAL A 38 -41.49 -26.39 -6.76
N GLN A 39 -42.41 -26.79 -7.63
CA GLN A 39 -43.77 -26.23 -7.64
C GLN A 39 -44.53 -26.47 -6.31
N PRO A 40 -44.61 -27.70 -5.75
CA PRO A 40 -45.31 -27.92 -4.48
C PRO A 40 -44.74 -27.16 -3.29
N LEU A 41 -43.41 -26.95 -3.22
CA LEU A 41 -42.79 -26.13 -2.18
C LEU A 41 -43.10 -24.65 -2.37
N SER A 42 -43.10 -24.17 -3.61
CA SER A 42 -43.50 -22.80 -3.95
C SER A 42 -44.94 -22.52 -3.54
N GLU A 43 -45.88 -23.38 -3.90
CA GLU A 43 -47.31 -23.27 -3.54
C GLU A 43 -47.53 -23.29 -2.01
N ALA A 44 -46.65 -23.97 -1.26
CA ALA A 44 -46.67 -24.01 0.19
C ALA A 44 -45.97 -22.81 0.87
N GLY A 45 -45.43 -21.86 0.10
CA GLY A 45 -44.75 -20.66 0.62
C GLY A 45 -43.31 -20.90 1.09
N ALA A 46 -42.69 -22.03 0.73
CA ALA A 46 -41.31 -22.33 1.16
C ALA A 46 -40.28 -21.33 0.60
N PHE A 47 -40.58 -20.71 -0.55
CA PHE A 47 -39.69 -19.79 -1.26
C PHE A 47 -40.12 -18.32 -1.16
N SER A 48 -41.00 -17.94 -0.22
CA SER A 48 -41.56 -16.57 -0.18
C SER A 48 -40.84 -15.60 0.77
N SER A 49 -39.90 -16.07 1.58
CA SER A 49 -39.34 -15.28 2.68
C SER A 49 -37.82 -15.46 2.82
N PRO A 50 -37.02 -14.94 1.86
CA PRO A 50 -35.58 -14.83 2.05
C PRO A 50 -35.28 -13.98 3.29
N PRO A 51 -34.21 -14.28 4.04
CA PRO A 51 -33.82 -13.47 5.20
C PRO A 51 -33.34 -12.10 4.73
N GLU A 52 -33.79 -11.03 5.39
CA GLU A 52 -33.30 -9.68 5.11
C GLU A 52 -31.88 -9.47 5.66
N PRO A 53 -31.04 -8.66 5.00
CA PRO A 53 -29.73 -8.27 5.51
C PRO A 53 -29.85 -7.58 6.88
N GLN A 54 -28.90 -7.84 7.78
CA GLN A 54 -28.86 -7.26 9.12
C GLN A 54 -27.71 -6.26 9.24
N MET A 55 -27.96 -5.06 9.76
CA MET A 55 -26.91 -4.11 10.08
C MET A 55 -26.30 -4.46 11.44
N THR A 56 -25.00 -4.67 11.50
CA THR A 56 -24.27 -5.00 12.73
C THR A 56 -23.92 -3.71 13.49
N ALA A 57 -23.61 -3.83 14.79
CA ALA A 57 -23.40 -2.67 15.68
C ALA A 57 -22.19 -1.79 15.29
N ASP A 58 -21.26 -2.37 14.54
CA ASP A 58 -20.06 -1.76 13.95
C ASP A 58 -20.29 -1.18 12.54
N GLY A 59 -21.54 -1.17 12.05
CA GLY A 59 -21.92 -0.53 10.79
C GLY A 59 -21.81 -1.39 9.54
N TYR A 60 -21.40 -2.67 9.66
CA TYR A 60 -21.36 -3.60 8.53
C TYR A 60 -22.74 -4.21 8.23
N VAL A 61 -22.91 -4.76 7.01
CA VAL A 61 -24.11 -5.48 6.60
C VAL A 61 -23.83 -6.98 6.61
N ARG A 62 -24.59 -7.72 7.41
CA ARG A 62 -24.57 -9.17 7.50
C ARG A 62 -25.68 -9.80 6.66
N ASP A 63 -25.29 -10.42 5.56
CA ASP A 63 -26.18 -11.21 4.70
C ASP A 63 -26.29 -12.66 5.19
N LEU A 64 -27.44 -13.02 5.77
CA LEU A 64 -27.72 -14.41 6.10
C LEU A 64 -27.96 -15.24 4.83
N TYR A 65 -27.21 -16.33 4.67
CA TYR A 65 -27.43 -17.27 3.57
C TYR A 65 -28.84 -17.88 3.62
N TRP A 66 -29.51 -17.95 2.47
CA TRP A 66 -30.84 -18.53 2.34
C TRP A 66 -30.76 -19.98 1.80
N PRO A 67 -30.96 -21.01 2.64
CA PRO A 67 -30.71 -22.41 2.27
C PRO A 67 -31.46 -22.93 1.05
N GLU A 68 -32.67 -22.42 0.85
CA GLU A 68 -33.57 -22.74 -0.26
C GLU A 68 -32.90 -22.52 -1.63
N LEU A 69 -32.01 -21.53 -1.74
CA LEU A 69 -31.29 -21.22 -2.99
C LEU A 69 -30.43 -22.39 -3.47
N SER A 70 -29.79 -23.14 -2.57
CA SER A 70 -28.99 -24.32 -2.93
C SER A 70 -29.80 -25.33 -3.75
N TYR A 71 -31.08 -25.48 -3.42
CA TYR A 71 -31.97 -26.38 -4.12
C TYR A 71 -32.45 -25.76 -5.46
N LEU A 72 -32.83 -24.48 -5.47
CA LEU A 72 -33.27 -23.79 -6.69
C LEU A 72 -32.17 -23.73 -7.76
N ILE A 73 -30.94 -23.35 -7.39
CA ILE A 73 -29.78 -23.31 -8.30
C ILE A 73 -29.57 -24.68 -8.95
N ARG A 74 -29.60 -25.75 -8.14
CA ARG A 74 -29.43 -27.13 -8.61
C ARG A 74 -30.53 -27.57 -9.58
N MET A 75 -31.78 -27.17 -9.33
CA MET A 75 -32.93 -27.57 -10.15
C MET A 75 -33.11 -26.72 -11.41
N ALA A 76 -32.46 -25.56 -11.51
CA ALA A 76 -32.72 -24.59 -12.56
C ALA A 76 -32.50 -25.14 -13.97
N THR A 77 -31.50 -25.99 -14.19
CA THR A 77 -31.25 -26.62 -15.50
C THR A 77 -32.19 -27.79 -15.82
N VAL A 78 -32.92 -28.31 -14.82
CA VAL A 78 -33.81 -29.47 -14.95
C VAL A 78 -35.28 -29.03 -15.13
N VAL A 79 -35.71 -28.02 -14.36
CA VAL A 79 -37.06 -27.45 -14.39
C VAL A 79 -37.00 -25.91 -14.42
N PRO A 80 -36.44 -25.31 -15.50
CA PRO A 80 -36.15 -23.87 -15.54
C PRO A 80 -37.40 -23.00 -15.38
N THR A 81 -38.51 -23.36 -16.01
CA THR A 81 -39.76 -22.59 -15.93
C THR A 81 -40.26 -22.47 -14.49
N ASP A 82 -40.31 -23.58 -13.74
CA ASP A 82 -40.78 -23.59 -12.35
C ASP A 82 -39.84 -22.77 -11.44
N VAL A 83 -38.53 -22.84 -11.66
CA VAL A 83 -37.54 -22.07 -10.88
C VAL A 83 -37.63 -20.57 -11.21
N VAL A 84 -37.77 -20.19 -12.48
CA VAL A 84 -37.95 -18.79 -12.88
C VAL A 84 -39.23 -18.21 -12.30
N ASP A 85 -40.33 -18.98 -12.28
CA ASP A 85 -41.59 -18.56 -11.66
C ASP A 85 -41.42 -18.24 -10.17
N VAL A 86 -40.61 -19.03 -9.45
CA VAL A 86 -40.24 -18.77 -8.05
C VAL A 86 -39.44 -17.46 -7.94
N LEU A 87 -38.38 -17.30 -8.76
CA LEU A 87 -37.50 -16.14 -8.69
C LEU A 87 -38.25 -14.83 -8.98
N LEU A 88 -39.22 -14.84 -9.91
CA LEU A 88 -40.05 -13.67 -10.23
C LEU A 88 -40.84 -13.13 -9.02
N GLY A 89 -41.12 -13.98 -8.02
CA GLY A 89 -41.72 -13.57 -6.76
C GLY A 89 -40.79 -12.78 -5.82
N LEU A 90 -39.48 -12.76 -6.09
CA LEU A 90 -38.44 -12.26 -5.18
C LEU A 90 -37.89 -10.88 -5.53
N LYS A 91 -38.55 -10.15 -6.45
CA LYS A 91 -38.08 -8.83 -6.93
C LYS A 91 -37.82 -7.80 -5.83
N HIS A 92 -38.46 -7.92 -4.67
CA HIS A 92 -38.32 -7.01 -3.53
C HIS A 92 -37.28 -7.46 -2.49
N SER A 93 -36.59 -8.57 -2.69
CA SER A 93 -35.59 -9.05 -1.73
C SER A 93 -34.31 -8.21 -1.80
N ASN A 94 -33.80 -7.83 -0.62
CA ASN A 94 -32.49 -7.18 -0.49
C ASN A 94 -31.35 -8.18 -0.22
N ASN A 95 -31.66 -9.48 -0.17
CA ASN A 95 -30.66 -10.50 0.14
C ASN A 95 -29.67 -10.67 -1.02
N ALA A 96 -28.38 -10.40 -0.78
CA ALA A 96 -27.34 -10.48 -1.80
C ALA A 96 -27.20 -11.89 -2.42
N TRP A 97 -27.51 -12.96 -1.67
CA TRP A 97 -27.49 -14.32 -2.20
C TRP A 97 -28.60 -14.61 -3.20
N VAL A 98 -29.77 -13.98 -3.02
CA VAL A 98 -30.87 -14.08 -4.00
C VAL A 98 -30.46 -13.42 -5.30
N ARG A 99 -29.85 -12.23 -5.23
CA ARG A 99 -29.36 -11.52 -6.42
C ARG A 99 -28.31 -12.36 -7.15
N ARG A 100 -27.30 -12.88 -6.43
CA ARG A 100 -26.29 -13.80 -6.98
C ARG A 100 -26.94 -15.00 -7.67
N ALA A 101 -27.90 -15.66 -7.02
CA ALA A 101 -28.56 -16.85 -7.56
C ALA A 101 -29.31 -16.55 -8.87
N VAL A 102 -29.90 -15.36 -9.02
CA VAL A 102 -30.60 -14.97 -10.25
C VAL A 102 -29.65 -14.89 -11.44
N PHE A 103 -28.45 -14.33 -11.26
CA PHE A 103 -27.44 -14.28 -12.32
C PHE A 103 -26.85 -15.66 -12.61
N GLU A 104 -26.48 -16.42 -11.57
CA GLU A 104 -25.97 -17.79 -11.71
C GLU A 104 -26.96 -18.72 -12.43
N ILE A 105 -28.26 -18.59 -12.11
CA ILE A 105 -29.32 -19.34 -12.79
C ILE A 105 -29.52 -18.83 -14.22
N GLY A 106 -29.62 -17.51 -14.41
CA GLY A 106 -29.81 -16.88 -15.72
C GLY A 106 -28.73 -17.25 -16.74
N ALA A 107 -27.50 -17.44 -16.27
CA ALA A 107 -26.35 -17.87 -17.09
C ALA A 107 -26.37 -19.36 -17.49
N ARG A 108 -27.25 -20.20 -16.93
CA ARG A 108 -27.24 -21.66 -17.12
C ARG A 108 -28.54 -22.23 -17.69
N ILE A 109 -29.59 -21.43 -17.80
CA ILE A 109 -30.90 -21.85 -18.31
C ILE A 109 -31.12 -21.41 -19.76
N PRO A 110 -32.09 -22.00 -20.50
CA PRO A 110 -32.38 -21.56 -21.87
C PRO A 110 -32.70 -20.06 -21.95
N ALA A 111 -32.15 -19.38 -22.96
CA ALA A 111 -32.22 -17.91 -23.09
C ALA A 111 -33.64 -17.34 -23.00
N ARG A 112 -34.64 -18.04 -23.57
CA ARG A 112 -36.05 -17.65 -23.48
C ARG A 112 -36.54 -17.55 -22.03
N GLU A 113 -36.13 -18.47 -21.16
CA GLU A 113 -36.46 -18.45 -19.74
C GLU A 113 -35.61 -17.43 -18.99
N ALA A 114 -34.32 -17.32 -19.33
CA ALA A 114 -33.42 -16.31 -18.78
C ALA A 114 -33.94 -14.88 -19.03
N ALA A 115 -34.46 -14.60 -20.23
CA ALA A 115 -35.02 -13.30 -20.61
C ALA A 115 -36.22 -12.89 -19.74
N ARG A 116 -36.96 -13.86 -19.18
CA ARG A 116 -38.10 -13.60 -18.27
C ARG A 116 -37.64 -12.99 -16.94
N LEU A 117 -36.37 -13.14 -16.56
CA LEU A 117 -35.83 -12.59 -15.31
C LEU A 117 -35.57 -11.07 -15.37
N ARG A 118 -35.67 -10.44 -16.55
CA ARG A 118 -35.47 -9.01 -16.75
C ARG A 118 -36.18 -8.10 -15.72
N PRO A 119 -37.44 -8.33 -15.30
CA PRO A 119 -38.11 -7.48 -14.31
C PRO A 119 -37.41 -7.45 -12.94
N LEU A 120 -36.64 -8.47 -12.57
CA LEU A 120 -35.84 -8.45 -11.33
C LEU A 120 -34.65 -7.50 -11.49
N LEU A 121 -33.98 -7.55 -12.64
CA LEU A 121 -32.80 -6.72 -12.93
C LEU A 121 -33.21 -5.24 -12.95
N GLU A 122 -34.35 -4.92 -13.58
CA GLU A 122 -34.93 -3.57 -13.57
C GLU A 122 -35.29 -3.10 -12.14
N ALA A 123 -35.76 -4.01 -11.27
CA ALA A 123 -36.06 -3.67 -9.88
C ALA A 123 -34.80 -3.39 -9.05
N TRP A 124 -33.65 -3.94 -9.44
CA TRP A 124 -32.40 -3.84 -8.68
C TRP A 124 -31.42 -2.81 -9.20
N GLU A 125 -31.60 -2.31 -10.43
CA GLU A 125 -30.70 -1.36 -11.11
C GLU A 125 -30.24 -0.19 -10.21
N THR A 126 -31.14 0.40 -9.43
CA THR A 126 -30.82 1.54 -8.54
C THR A 126 -30.13 1.14 -7.24
N THR A 127 -30.24 -0.13 -6.82
CA THR A 127 -29.69 -0.67 -5.57
C THR A 127 -28.50 -1.62 -5.80
N GLY A 128 -28.07 -1.78 -7.06
CA GLY A 128 -26.99 -2.66 -7.50
C GLY A 128 -27.37 -4.14 -7.61
N PHE A 129 -26.51 -4.93 -8.28
CA PHE A 129 -26.75 -6.38 -8.49
C PHE A 129 -26.25 -7.29 -7.37
N GLY A 130 -25.87 -6.70 -6.22
CA GLY A 130 -25.39 -7.39 -5.04
C GLY A 130 -23.88 -7.63 -5.09
N TRP A 131 -23.18 -7.18 -4.04
CA TRP A 131 -21.72 -7.25 -3.93
C TRP A 131 -21.16 -8.68 -3.92
N ARG A 132 -22.00 -9.69 -3.67
CA ARG A 132 -21.63 -11.12 -3.68
C ARG A 132 -21.74 -11.79 -5.06
N THR A 133 -22.28 -11.08 -6.04
CA THR A 133 -22.49 -11.64 -7.37
C THR A 133 -21.18 -11.63 -8.14
N ASP A 134 -20.80 -12.81 -8.64
CA ASP A 134 -19.59 -12.96 -9.44
C ASP A 134 -19.74 -12.17 -10.76
N PRO A 135 -18.83 -11.22 -11.07
CA PRO A 135 -18.83 -10.48 -12.32
C PRO A 135 -18.91 -11.35 -13.57
N ARG A 136 -18.30 -12.54 -13.53
CA ARG A 136 -18.32 -13.50 -14.64
C ARG A 136 -19.71 -14.09 -14.88
N GLU A 137 -20.51 -14.26 -13.83
CA GLU A 137 -21.90 -14.74 -13.94
C GLU A 137 -22.83 -13.62 -14.45
N LEU A 138 -22.57 -12.36 -14.08
CA LEU A 138 -23.27 -11.20 -14.69
C LEU A 138 -23.10 -11.22 -16.21
N VAL A 139 -21.85 -11.39 -16.66
CA VAL A 139 -21.49 -11.41 -18.07
C VAL A 139 -22.00 -12.67 -18.77
N SER A 140 -21.89 -13.83 -18.14
CA SER A 140 -22.40 -15.09 -18.69
C SER A 140 -23.91 -15.06 -18.91
N PHE A 141 -24.66 -14.31 -18.09
CA PHE A 141 -26.09 -14.07 -18.34
C PHE A 141 -26.31 -13.23 -19.61
N ALA A 142 -25.57 -12.13 -19.80
CA ALA A 142 -25.63 -11.36 -21.06
C ALA A 142 -25.29 -12.21 -22.28
N VAL A 143 -24.21 -12.99 -22.22
CA VAL A 143 -23.76 -13.91 -23.30
C VAL A 143 -24.83 -14.95 -23.62
N THR A 144 -25.39 -15.62 -22.60
CA THR A 144 -26.45 -16.64 -22.77
C THR A 144 -27.66 -16.07 -23.51
N LEU A 145 -28.06 -14.84 -23.20
CA LEU A 145 -29.16 -14.16 -23.88
C LEU A 145 -28.84 -13.84 -25.35
N LEU A 146 -27.65 -13.31 -25.61
CA LEU A 146 -27.20 -12.94 -26.95
C LEU A 146 -27.07 -14.16 -27.87
N GLU A 147 -26.33 -15.19 -27.43
CA GLU A 147 -26.12 -16.43 -28.18
C GLU A 147 -27.41 -17.23 -28.37
N GLY A 148 -28.33 -17.15 -27.40
CA GLY A 148 -29.65 -17.80 -27.47
C GLY A 148 -30.70 -17.06 -28.30
N GLY A 149 -30.33 -15.95 -28.96
CA GLY A 149 -31.21 -15.20 -29.88
C GLY A 149 -32.12 -14.17 -29.20
N GLU A 150 -32.04 -13.98 -27.89
CA GLU A 150 -32.77 -12.96 -27.12
C GLU A 150 -32.04 -11.61 -27.19
N THR A 151 -31.70 -11.17 -28.41
CA THR A 151 -30.74 -10.07 -28.67
C THR A 151 -31.13 -8.75 -28.02
N LYS A 152 -32.42 -8.39 -27.99
CA LYS A 152 -32.89 -7.16 -27.36
C LYS A 152 -32.61 -7.13 -25.86
N THR A 153 -32.85 -8.26 -25.17
CA THR A 153 -32.62 -8.37 -23.73
C THR A 153 -31.13 -8.52 -23.44
N GLY A 154 -30.42 -9.35 -24.21
CA GLY A 154 -28.97 -9.51 -24.11
C GLY A 154 -28.22 -8.20 -24.32
N ARG A 155 -28.60 -7.41 -25.33
CA ARG A 155 -28.04 -6.08 -25.59
C ARG A 155 -28.28 -5.10 -24.44
N TRP A 156 -29.47 -5.15 -23.82
CA TRP A 156 -29.79 -4.33 -22.67
C TRP A 156 -28.91 -4.70 -21.45
N VAL A 157 -28.73 -6.00 -21.16
CA VAL A 157 -27.83 -6.45 -20.07
C VAL A 157 -26.37 -6.09 -20.38
N ALA A 158 -25.91 -6.26 -21.62
CA ALA A 158 -24.56 -5.86 -22.02
C ALA A 158 -24.31 -4.36 -21.78
N ASN A 159 -25.26 -3.49 -22.15
CA ASN A 159 -25.18 -2.06 -21.85
C ASN A 159 -25.20 -1.81 -20.34
N LEU A 160 -26.04 -2.52 -19.59
CA LEU A 160 -26.11 -2.38 -18.14
C LEU A 160 -24.75 -2.62 -17.48
N LEU A 161 -23.96 -3.57 -17.99
CA LEU A 161 -22.66 -3.94 -17.43
C LEU A 161 -21.50 -3.09 -17.96
N PHE A 162 -21.45 -2.83 -19.27
CA PHE A 162 -20.27 -2.23 -19.94
C PHE A 162 -20.44 -0.77 -20.34
N GLU A 163 -21.67 -0.24 -20.43
CA GLU A 163 -21.88 1.15 -20.84
C GLU A 163 -21.54 2.10 -19.68
N PRO A 164 -20.65 3.09 -19.90
CA PRO A 164 -20.26 4.02 -18.84
C PRO A 164 -21.42 4.92 -18.40
N ARG A 165 -21.43 5.25 -17.11
CA ARG A 165 -22.39 6.13 -16.43
C ARG A 165 -21.66 7.31 -15.79
N ALA A 166 -22.43 8.34 -15.43
CA ALA A 166 -21.87 9.55 -14.83
C ALA A 166 -21.03 9.23 -13.58
N PRO A 167 -19.92 9.97 -13.35
CA PRO A 167 -19.07 9.80 -12.18
C PRO A 167 -19.87 10.01 -10.88
N LYS A 168 -19.52 9.26 -9.82
CA LYS A 168 -20.19 9.36 -8.50
C LYS A 168 -19.75 10.57 -7.67
N VAL A 169 -18.58 11.14 -7.96
CA VAL A 169 -17.97 12.26 -7.22
C VAL A 169 -17.64 13.37 -8.20
N GLU A 170 -17.90 14.62 -7.82
CA GLU A 170 -17.47 15.79 -8.59
C GLU A 170 -16.00 16.12 -8.30
N GLY A 171 -15.20 16.28 -9.37
CA GLY A 171 -13.78 16.61 -9.30
C GLY A 171 -13.24 17.06 -10.65
N MET A 172 -11.98 17.51 -10.68
CA MET A 172 -11.32 18.04 -11.89
C MET A 172 -11.09 16.96 -12.96
N PHE A 173 -10.87 15.70 -12.55
CA PHE A 173 -10.81 14.52 -13.42
C PHE A 173 -11.95 13.57 -13.07
N LYS A 174 -12.87 13.37 -14.01
CA LYS A 174 -14.11 12.62 -13.82
C LYS A 174 -13.94 11.19 -14.31
N LYS A 175 -13.56 10.22 -13.48
CA LYS A 175 -13.58 8.81 -13.91
C LYS A 175 -15.05 8.34 -14.06
N PRO A 176 -15.53 8.00 -15.27
CA PRO A 176 -16.89 7.47 -15.46
C PRO A 176 -17.09 6.19 -14.65
N HIS A 177 -18.32 5.96 -14.18
CA HIS A 177 -18.64 4.76 -13.43
C HIS A 177 -19.08 3.64 -14.39
N THR A 178 -18.45 2.47 -14.27
CA THR A 178 -18.88 1.20 -14.88
C THR A 178 -19.45 0.27 -13.81
N GLU A 179 -20.35 -0.65 -14.18
CA GLU A 179 -20.91 -1.61 -13.22
C GLU A 179 -19.86 -2.64 -12.79
N LEU A 180 -18.98 -3.04 -13.71
CA LEU A 180 -17.84 -3.92 -13.44
C LEU A 180 -16.63 -3.10 -13.01
N GLU A 181 -15.87 -3.63 -12.06
CA GLU A 181 -14.53 -3.12 -11.71
C GLU A 181 -13.56 -3.30 -12.89
N ASP A 182 -12.52 -2.46 -12.98
CA ASP A 182 -11.62 -2.35 -14.14
C ASP A 182 -11.01 -3.70 -14.58
N TYR A 183 -10.60 -4.54 -13.62
CA TYR A 183 -10.09 -5.88 -13.90
C TYR A 183 -11.13 -6.74 -14.63
N TRP A 184 -12.32 -6.89 -14.05
CA TRP A 184 -13.38 -7.71 -14.63
C TRP A 184 -13.95 -7.10 -15.91
N TYR A 185 -13.98 -5.77 -16.02
CA TYR A 185 -14.35 -5.09 -17.23
C TYR A 185 -13.43 -5.49 -18.39
N GLN A 186 -12.12 -5.42 -18.18
CA GLN A 186 -11.13 -5.77 -19.20
C GLN A 186 -11.16 -7.26 -19.55
N GLU A 187 -11.21 -8.14 -18.55
CA GLU A 187 -11.18 -9.59 -18.75
C GLU A 187 -12.45 -10.12 -19.45
N GLU A 188 -13.62 -9.56 -19.15
CA GLU A 188 -14.90 -10.09 -19.64
C GLU A 188 -15.43 -9.39 -20.90
N LEU A 189 -14.92 -8.21 -21.25
CA LEU A 189 -15.32 -7.48 -22.46
C LEU A 189 -15.22 -8.33 -23.74
N PRO A 190 -14.13 -9.09 -24.01
CA PRO A 190 -14.02 -9.90 -25.23
C PRO A 190 -15.16 -10.91 -25.41
N ARG A 191 -15.59 -11.57 -24.33
CA ARG A 191 -16.68 -12.57 -24.37
C ARG A 191 -18.01 -11.96 -24.79
N VAL A 192 -18.32 -10.76 -24.30
CA VAL A 192 -19.55 -10.05 -24.70
C VAL A 192 -19.47 -9.54 -26.13
N LEU A 193 -18.30 -9.07 -26.57
CA LEU A 193 -18.11 -8.62 -27.95
C LEU A 193 -18.26 -9.78 -28.95
N GLU A 194 -17.72 -10.97 -28.64
CA GLU A 194 -17.93 -12.17 -29.45
C GLU A 194 -19.42 -12.52 -29.55
N ALA A 195 -20.15 -12.49 -28.43
CA ALA A 195 -21.59 -12.77 -28.40
C ALA A 195 -22.45 -11.70 -29.12
N LEU A 196 -21.98 -10.45 -29.20
CA LEU A 196 -22.65 -9.37 -29.96
C LEU A 196 -22.50 -9.53 -31.48
N GLY A 197 -21.49 -10.24 -31.96
CA GLY A 197 -21.27 -10.50 -33.39
C GLY A 197 -21.13 -9.21 -34.22
N GLU A 198 -21.90 -9.08 -35.29
CA GLU A 198 -21.84 -7.94 -36.22
C GLU A 198 -22.15 -6.57 -35.56
N ASP A 199 -22.91 -6.57 -34.46
CA ASP A 199 -23.23 -5.35 -33.71
C ASP A 199 -22.11 -4.89 -32.75
N ALA A 200 -21.05 -5.70 -32.57
CA ALA A 200 -19.98 -5.45 -31.59
C ALA A 200 -19.24 -4.13 -31.81
N LEU A 201 -18.84 -3.82 -33.05
CA LEU A 201 -18.11 -2.59 -33.36
C LEU A 201 -18.96 -1.35 -33.05
N LYS A 202 -20.22 -1.35 -33.49
CA LYS A 202 -21.17 -0.27 -33.23
C LYS A 202 -21.42 -0.09 -31.73
N ALA A 203 -21.52 -1.19 -31.01
CA ALA A 203 -21.72 -1.22 -29.57
C ALA A 203 -20.58 -0.55 -28.81
N VAL A 204 -19.36 -1.07 -28.98
CA VAL A 204 -18.20 -0.63 -28.23
C VAL A 204 -17.78 0.79 -28.63
N THR A 205 -18.00 1.18 -29.88
CA THR A 205 -17.81 2.57 -30.35
C THR A 205 -18.72 3.54 -29.59
N GLY A 206 -19.99 3.16 -29.38
CA GLY A 206 -20.92 3.95 -28.58
C GLY A 206 -20.50 4.04 -27.11
N TRP A 207 -19.98 2.95 -26.54
CA TRP A 207 -19.48 2.93 -25.16
C TRP A 207 -18.24 3.82 -24.99
N LEU A 208 -17.25 3.73 -25.89
CA LEU A 208 -16.04 4.57 -25.85
C LEU A 208 -16.36 6.05 -26.06
N ALA A 209 -17.24 6.39 -27.01
CA ALA A 209 -17.68 7.77 -27.21
C ALA A 209 -18.33 8.35 -25.94
N LYS A 210 -19.22 7.56 -25.31
CA LYS A 210 -19.88 7.96 -24.07
C LYS A 210 -18.88 8.10 -22.91
N TYR A 211 -17.88 7.22 -22.86
CA TYR A 211 -16.80 7.31 -21.87
C TYR A 211 -16.06 8.64 -22.00
N ALA A 212 -15.59 8.99 -23.20
CA ALA A 212 -14.84 10.22 -23.47
C ALA A 212 -15.65 11.48 -23.12
N ILE A 213 -16.96 11.49 -23.39
CA ILE A 213 -17.85 12.60 -23.03
C ILE A 213 -18.02 12.71 -21.51
N LEU A 214 -18.29 11.60 -20.82
CA LEU A 214 -18.50 11.60 -19.36
C LEU A 214 -17.23 11.92 -18.58
N ALA A 215 -16.07 11.55 -19.12
CA ALA A 215 -14.77 11.93 -18.57
C ALA A 215 -14.47 13.43 -18.71
N GLY A 216 -15.25 14.15 -19.51
CA GLY A 216 -15.03 15.57 -19.81
C GLY A 216 -13.97 15.80 -20.89
N HIS A 217 -13.53 14.74 -21.58
CA HIS A 217 -12.52 14.83 -22.65
C HIS A 217 -13.11 15.27 -23.99
N SER A 218 -14.44 15.19 -24.16
CA SER A 218 -15.16 15.62 -25.36
C SER A 218 -16.36 16.48 -24.97
N GLY A 219 -16.55 17.62 -25.64
CA GLY A 219 -17.54 18.65 -25.27
C GLY A 219 -17.47 19.90 -26.17
N GLN A 220 -17.31 21.09 -25.57
CA GLN A 220 -17.09 22.33 -26.33
C GLN A 220 -15.76 22.31 -27.09
N HIS A 221 -14.72 21.74 -26.48
CA HIS A 221 -13.44 21.42 -27.10
C HIS A 221 -13.18 19.93 -26.85
N ASP A 222 -12.85 19.20 -27.89
CA ASP A 222 -12.51 17.78 -27.79
C ASP A 222 -11.00 17.62 -27.75
N PHE A 223 -10.51 17.03 -26.66
CA PHE A 223 -9.10 16.70 -26.46
C PHE A 223 -8.92 15.20 -26.21
N SER A 224 -9.94 14.37 -26.49
CA SER A 224 -9.92 12.91 -26.27
C SER A 224 -8.79 12.19 -27.01
N GLY A 225 -8.21 12.78 -28.06
CA GLY A 225 -7.01 12.25 -28.72
C GLY A 225 -5.83 12.03 -27.76
N MET A 226 -5.77 12.77 -26.64
CA MET A 226 -4.73 12.64 -25.62
C MET A 226 -4.86 11.38 -24.74
N MET A 227 -6.06 10.80 -24.65
CA MET A 227 -6.37 9.65 -23.77
C MET A 227 -5.48 8.44 -24.04
N ARG A 228 -5.07 8.26 -25.29
CA ARG A 228 -4.13 7.23 -25.71
C ARG A 228 -3.05 7.88 -26.56
N PRO A 229 -1.81 8.07 -26.06
CA PRO A 229 -0.74 8.72 -26.82
C PRO A 229 -0.47 8.05 -28.17
N SER A 230 -0.44 6.72 -28.22
CA SER A 230 -0.42 5.95 -29.49
C SER A 230 -1.45 4.82 -29.47
N ILE A 231 -2.20 4.66 -30.56
CA ILE A 231 -3.16 3.54 -30.70
C ILE A 231 -2.43 2.19 -30.83
N ARG A 232 -1.20 2.20 -31.36
CA ARG A 232 -0.38 1.01 -31.58
C ARG A 232 -0.01 0.32 -30.27
N ASP A 233 0.52 1.10 -29.32
CA ASP A 233 1.14 0.57 -28.11
C ASP A 233 0.37 1.00 -26.85
N ARG A 234 0.31 0.11 -25.87
CA ARG A 234 -0.17 0.41 -24.52
C ARG A 234 1.04 0.62 -23.62
N GLY A 235 1.14 1.79 -22.98
CA GLY A 235 2.26 2.12 -22.09
C GLY A 235 2.13 1.56 -20.67
N ASP A 236 0.91 1.25 -20.23
CA ASP A 236 0.59 0.75 -18.89
C ASP A 236 0.12 -0.71 -18.90
N LEU A 237 0.41 -1.45 -17.83
CA LEU A 237 0.00 -2.86 -17.68
C LEU A 237 -1.19 -3.05 -16.72
N HIS A 238 -1.67 -1.97 -16.10
CA HIS A 238 -2.75 -2.05 -15.12
C HIS A 238 -4.12 -2.17 -15.80
N PRO A 239 -5.04 -3.03 -15.34
CA PRO A 239 -6.38 -3.09 -15.91
C PRO A 239 -7.10 -1.76 -15.82
N ASP A 240 -7.70 -1.32 -16.92
CA ASP A 240 -8.44 -0.06 -16.99
C ASP A 240 -9.55 -0.13 -18.06
N ALA A 241 -10.78 0.27 -17.68
CA ALA A 241 -11.94 0.18 -18.56
C ALA A 241 -11.84 1.09 -19.80
N GLU A 242 -11.20 2.26 -19.69
CA GLU A 242 -10.99 3.18 -20.82
C GLU A 242 -10.07 2.53 -21.86
N GLN A 243 -8.92 2.02 -21.39
CA GLN A 243 -7.93 1.39 -22.26
C GLN A 243 -8.47 0.10 -22.89
N ALA A 244 -9.24 -0.70 -22.14
CA ALA A 244 -9.92 -1.88 -22.67
C ALA A 244 -10.92 -1.54 -23.79
N LEU A 245 -11.69 -0.45 -23.64
CA LEU A 245 -12.58 0.04 -24.69
C LEU A 245 -11.81 0.51 -25.93
N VAL A 246 -10.69 1.21 -25.75
CA VAL A 246 -9.81 1.64 -26.86
C VAL A 246 -9.27 0.44 -27.63
N ASP A 247 -8.70 -0.53 -26.93
CA ASP A 247 -8.14 -1.74 -27.53
C ASP A 247 -9.24 -2.53 -28.27
N ALA A 248 -10.44 -2.67 -27.69
CA ALA A 248 -11.57 -3.36 -28.32
C ALA A 248 -12.08 -2.66 -29.59
N VAL A 249 -12.23 -1.32 -29.57
CA VAL A 249 -12.63 -0.55 -30.77
C VAL A 249 -11.54 -0.66 -31.83
N ARG A 250 -10.25 -0.55 -31.46
CA ARG A 250 -9.11 -0.70 -32.38
C ARG A 250 -9.15 -2.05 -33.07
N ASP A 251 -9.24 -3.13 -32.32
CA ASP A 251 -9.10 -4.49 -32.86
C ASP A 251 -10.29 -4.87 -33.76
N LEU A 252 -11.50 -4.48 -33.36
CA LEU A 252 -12.70 -4.66 -34.19
C LEU A 252 -12.65 -3.78 -35.45
N ALA A 253 -12.19 -2.52 -35.35
CA ALA A 253 -12.05 -1.64 -36.51
C ALA A 253 -10.99 -2.16 -37.50
N VAL A 254 -9.83 -2.61 -37.02
CA VAL A 254 -8.78 -3.21 -37.86
C VAL A 254 -9.28 -4.47 -38.58
N THR A 255 -10.17 -5.23 -37.93
CA THR A 255 -10.78 -6.43 -38.51
C THR A 255 -11.88 -6.11 -39.52
N ALA A 256 -12.69 -5.06 -39.27
CA ALA A 256 -13.80 -4.66 -40.12
C ALA A 256 -13.36 -3.85 -41.36
N MET A 257 -12.32 -3.01 -41.22
CA MET A 257 -11.84 -2.10 -42.25
C MET A 257 -11.55 -2.77 -43.60
N PRO A 258 -10.96 -3.98 -43.69
CA PRO A 258 -10.72 -4.64 -44.97
C PRO A 258 -11.99 -5.15 -45.68
N SER A 259 -13.09 -5.31 -44.96
CA SER A 259 -14.35 -5.92 -45.44
C SER A 259 -15.39 -4.87 -45.80
N ASP A 260 -15.55 -3.82 -44.98
CA ASP A 260 -16.47 -2.71 -45.22
C ASP A 260 -15.86 -1.38 -44.73
N PRO A 261 -14.99 -0.75 -45.55
CA PRO A 261 -14.26 0.46 -45.15
C PRO A 261 -15.19 1.64 -44.86
N GLU A 262 -16.23 1.84 -45.68
CA GLU A 262 -17.15 2.97 -45.56
C GLU A 262 -17.99 2.86 -44.28
N ALA A 263 -18.60 1.70 -44.00
CA ALA A 263 -19.40 1.53 -42.79
C ALA A 263 -18.54 1.58 -41.51
N THR A 264 -17.29 1.08 -41.58
CA THR A 264 -16.35 1.15 -40.45
C THR A 264 -16.01 2.60 -40.11
N VAL A 265 -15.65 3.41 -41.11
CA VAL A 265 -15.35 4.83 -40.92
C VAL A 265 -16.58 5.63 -40.51
N GLU A 266 -17.76 5.36 -41.10
CA GLU A 266 -19.01 6.00 -40.66
C GLU A 266 -19.30 5.70 -39.19
N THR A 267 -19.11 4.46 -38.76
CA THR A 267 -19.34 4.04 -37.36
C THR A 267 -18.42 4.81 -36.40
N LEU A 268 -17.12 4.91 -36.72
CA LEU A 268 -16.12 5.58 -35.87
C LEU A 268 -16.27 7.10 -35.85
N LEU A 269 -16.60 7.74 -36.98
CA LEU A 269 -16.64 9.20 -37.09
C LEU A 269 -17.99 9.81 -36.68
N ARG A 270 -19.08 9.04 -36.73
CA ARG A 270 -20.43 9.52 -36.38
C ARG A 270 -20.53 10.17 -34.99
N PRO A 271 -19.88 9.66 -33.93
CA PRO A 271 -19.92 10.30 -32.61
C PRO A 271 -19.17 11.63 -32.49
N ARG A 272 -18.31 11.97 -33.48
CA ARG A 272 -17.48 13.18 -33.49
C ARG A 272 -16.50 13.29 -32.31
N VAL A 273 -15.89 12.17 -31.93
CA VAL A 273 -14.88 12.10 -30.86
C VAL A 273 -13.49 11.94 -31.47
N GLN A 274 -12.52 12.78 -31.06
CA GLN A 274 -11.16 12.77 -31.65
C GLN A 274 -10.43 11.43 -31.47
N LEU A 275 -10.59 10.77 -30.31
CA LEU A 275 -10.03 9.43 -30.07
C LEU A 275 -10.52 8.39 -31.09
N LEU A 276 -11.80 8.42 -31.46
CA LEU A 276 -12.36 7.49 -32.46
C LEU A 276 -11.85 7.80 -33.87
N ARG A 277 -11.64 9.08 -34.20
CA ARG A 277 -10.98 9.48 -35.45
C ARG A 277 -9.53 8.99 -35.48
N LYS A 278 -8.81 9.09 -34.38
CA LYS A 278 -7.45 8.53 -34.22
C LYS A 278 -7.42 7.03 -34.49
N ILE A 279 -8.38 6.28 -33.97
CA ILE A 279 -8.53 4.84 -34.26
C ILE A 279 -8.86 4.59 -35.74
N ALA A 280 -9.69 5.42 -36.37
CA ALA A 280 -10.01 5.30 -37.80
C ALA A 280 -8.75 5.48 -38.69
N LEU A 281 -7.91 6.47 -38.39
CA LEU A 281 -6.62 6.68 -39.06
C LEU A 281 -5.72 5.44 -38.94
N PHE A 282 -5.57 4.94 -37.71
CA PHE A 282 -4.78 3.75 -37.43
C PHE A 282 -5.30 2.51 -38.18
N ALA A 283 -6.61 2.23 -38.11
CA ALA A 283 -7.23 1.06 -38.72
C ALA A 283 -7.10 1.07 -40.26
N ALA A 284 -7.27 2.24 -40.90
CA ALA A 284 -7.04 2.40 -42.33
C ALA A 284 -5.57 2.16 -42.71
N GLY A 285 -4.62 2.68 -41.92
CA GLY A 285 -3.19 2.50 -42.15
C GLY A 285 -2.74 1.05 -41.98
N GLU A 286 -3.23 0.35 -40.96
CA GLU A 286 -2.99 -1.09 -40.78
C GLU A 286 -3.59 -1.94 -41.91
N ALA A 287 -4.81 -1.63 -42.36
CA ALA A 287 -5.45 -2.32 -43.47
C ALA A 287 -4.65 -2.18 -44.79
N LEU A 288 -4.10 -1.00 -45.05
CA LEU A 288 -3.22 -0.75 -46.20
C LEU A 288 -1.88 -1.48 -46.07
N ARG A 289 -1.25 -1.46 -44.90
CA ARG A 289 0.04 -2.14 -44.65
C ARG A 289 -0.05 -3.65 -44.84
N LYS A 290 -1.14 -4.29 -44.39
CA LYS A 290 -1.35 -5.74 -44.55
C LYS A 290 -1.58 -6.17 -45.99
N ARG A 291 -1.89 -5.24 -46.91
CA ARG A 291 -2.20 -5.51 -48.32
C ARG A 291 -1.12 -5.07 -49.31
N VAL A 292 0.08 -4.72 -48.82
CA VAL A 292 1.23 -4.37 -49.68
C VAL A 292 1.56 -5.56 -50.60
N GLY A 293 1.23 -5.44 -51.89
CA GLY A 293 1.50 -6.46 -52.91
C GLY A 293 0.26 -7.11 -53.57
N GLU A 294 -0.97 -6.80 -53.13
CA GLU A 294 -2.20 -7.35 -53.72
C GLU A 294 -2.94 -6.30 -54.60
N PRO A 295 -2.95 -6.43 -55.94
CA PRO A 295 -3.42 -5.37 -56.84
C PRO A 295 -4.94 -5.20 -56.96
N ARG A 296 -5.74 -6.08 -56.33
CA ARG A 296 -7.19 -6.13 -56.56
C ARG A 296 -7.95 -6.35 -55.25
N GLY A 297 -8.53 -5.27 -54.72
CA GLY A 297 -9.39 -5.28 -53.53
C GLY A 297 -9.38 -3.98 -52.70
N SER A 298 -8.64 -2.96 -53.12
CA SER A 298 -8.23 -1.83 -52.27
C SER A 298 -8.82 -0.45 -52.63
N THR A 299 -9.65 -0.34 -53.68
CA THR A 299 -10.19 0.97 -54.14
C THR A 299 -10.99 1.70 -53.06
N GLU A 300 -11.82 0.99 -52.30
CA GLU A 300 -12.64 1.58 -51.24
C GLU A 300 -11.80 2.00 -50.01
N ILE A 301 -10.80 1.19 -49.64
CA ILE A 301 -9.84 1.53 -48.57
C ILE A 301 -9.05 2.79 -48.94
N PHE A 302 -8.65 2.95 -50.21
CA PHE A 302 -8.02 4.19 -50.67
C PHE A 302 -8.97 5.38 -50.61
N GLY A 303 -10.24 5.20 -50.99
CA GLY A 303 -11.25 6.25 -50.91
C GLY A 303 -11.43 6.78 -49.49
N VAL A 304 -11.52 5.89 -48.49
CA VAL A 304 -11.58 6.31 -47.08
C VAL A 304 -10.26 6.93 -46.62
N ALA A 305 -9.10 6.39 -47.00
CA ALA A 305 -7.80 6.90 -46.59
C ALA A 305 -7.53 8.30 -47.15
N GLU A 306 -7.79 8.54 -48.43
CA GLU A 306 -7.66 9.83 -49.09
C GLU A 306 -8.60 10.87 -48.44
N ARG A 307 -9.84 10.47 -48.11
CA ARG A 307 -10.78 11.33 -47.38
C ARG A 307 -10.32 11.65 -45.96
N LEU A 308 -9.77 10.68 -45.22
CA LEU A 308 -9.26 10.89 -43.86
C LEU A 308 -8.02 11.81 -43.84
N LEU A 309 -7.13 11.67 -44.82
CA LEU A 309 -5.94 12.52 -44.99
C LEU A 309 -6.31 13.96 -45.40
N GLY A 310 -7.37 14.14 -46.20
CA GLY A 310 -7.86 15.46 -46.60
C GLY A 310 -8.84 16.13 -45.63
N ASP A 311 -9.31 15.43 -44.60
CA ASP A 311 -10.30 15.96 -43.64
C ASP A 311 -9.62 16.81 -42.56
N ILE A 312 -9.98 18.10 -42.48
CA ILE A 312 -9.47 19.03 -41.49
C ILE A 312 -9.76 18.58 -40.05
N GLY A 313 -10.78 17.75 -39.81
CA GLY A 313 -11.03 17.17 -38.49
C GLY A 313 -9.88 16.35 -37.92
N SER A 314 -8.89 15.98 -38.74
CA SER A 314 -7.68 15.23 -38.36
C SER A 314 -6.49 16.11 -37.95
N HIS A 315 -6.60 17.45 -37.90
CA HIS A 315 -5.48 18.36 -37.57
C HIS A 315 -5.12 18.45 -36.08
N ASP A 316 -5.68 17.62 -35.21
CA ASP A 316 -5.29 17.60 -33.81
C ASP A 316 -3.85 17.05 -33.67
N MET A 317 -2.99 17.74 -32.92
CA MET A 317 -1.60 17.33 -32.70
C MET A 317 -1.50 15.93 -32.07
N TYR A 318 -2.48 15.51 -31.28
CA TYR A 318 -2.54 14.16 -30.72
C TYR A 318 -2.82 13.07 -31.76
N LEU A 319 -3.26 13.42 -32.98
CA LEU A 319 -3.51 12.48 -34.10
C LEU A 319 -2.34 12.41 -35.09
N ARG A 320 -1.32 13.26 -34.91
CA ARG A 320 -0.18 13.41 -35.84
C ARG A 320 0.51 12.11 -36.19
N VAL A 321 0.74 11.24 -35.20
CA VAL A 321 1.45 9.96 -35.38
C VAL A 321 0.63 9.01 -36.27
N GLU A 322 -0.63 8.78 -35.95
CA GLU A 322 -1.52 7.91 -36.73
C GLU A 322 -1.81 8.47 -38.12
N TYR A 323 -1.88 9.79 -38.26
CA TYR A 323 -1.99 10.44 -39.57
C TYR A 323 -0.72 10.19 -40.40
N ALA A 324 0.46 10.40 -39.82
CA ALA A 324 1.73 10.15 -40.50
C ALA A 324 1.89 8.69 -40.93
N GLU A 325 1.54 7.74 -40.05
CA GLU A 325 1.54 6.31 -40.39
C GLU A 325 0.59 5.99 -41.56
N LEU A 326 -0.60 6.60 -41.59
CA LEU A 326 -1.54 6.44 -42.70
C LEU A 326 -0.96 7.00 -44.01
N ALA A 327 -0.39 8.21 -43.97
CA ALA A 327 0.23 8.84 -45.14
C ALA A 327 1.39 7.98 -45.69
N GLN A 328 2.25 7.46 -44.81
CA GLN A 328 3.33 6.54 -45.17
C GLN A 328 2.81 5.22 -45.76
N ALA A 329 1.69 4.69 -45.26
CA ALA A 329 1.06 3.50 -45.82
C ALA A 329 0.49 3.78 -47.23
N VAL A 330 -0.15 4.94 -47.43
CA VAL A 330 -0.66 5.36 -48.76
C VAL A 330 0.49 5.59 -49.74
N ALA A 331 1.61 6.19 -49.32
CA ALA A 331 2.78 6.46 -50.16
C ALA A 331 3.34 5.19 -50.83
N LYS A 332 3.33 4.07 -50.11
CA LYS A 332 3.85 2.78 -50.61
C LYS A 332 2.99 2.13 -51.68
N VAL A 333 1.72 2.55 -51.80
CA VAL A 333 0.74 1.85 -52.65
C VAL A 333 0.13 2.74 -53.71
N LYS A 334 -0.21 3.99 -53.38
CA LYS A 334 -0.90 4.95 -54.25
C LYS A 334 -0.47 6.40 -53.96
N PRO A 335 0.79 6.77 -54.27
CA PRO A 335 1.36 8.08 -53.90
C PRO A 335 0.61 9.27 -54.51
N GLU A 336 -0.11 9.10 -55.62
CA GLU A 336 -0.93 10.15 -56.22
C GLU A 336 -2.08 10.63 -55.29
N SER A 337 -2.58 9.78 -54.40
CA SER A 337 -3.63 10.17 -53.43
C SER A 337 -3.09 11.05 -52.29
N LEU A 338 -1.77 11.26 -52.19
CA LEU A 338 -1.17 12.14 -51.18
C LEU A 338 -1.33 13.63 -51.51
N SER A 339 -1.77 14.01 -52.72
CA SER A 339 -1.91 15.42 -53.09
C SER A 339 -2.83 16.21 -52.16
N VAL A 340 -3.78 15.55 -51.51
CA VAL A 340 -4.70 16.14 -50.51
C VAL A 340 -3.98 16.68 -49.27
N ILE A 341 -2.74 16.22 -48.98
CA ILE A 341 -1.95 16.65 -47.83
C ILE A 341 -1.56 18.13 -47.94
N ASN A 342 -1.34 18.65 -49.16
CA ASN A 342 -0.98 20.07 -49.34
C ASN A 342 -2.10 20.97 -48.81
N ASP A 343 -3.33 20.76 -49.27
CA ASP A 343 -4.49 21.55 -48.87
C ASP A 343 -4.79 21.37 -47.38
N PHE A 344 -4.63 20.14 -46.85
CA PHE A 344 -4.79 19.85 -45.43
C PHE A 344 -3.80 20.65 -44.56
N ILE A 345 -2.51 20.59 -44.87
CA ILE A 345 -1.46 21.28 -44.09
C ILE A 345 -1.61 22.80 -44.19
N ASP A 346 -1.93 23.34 -45.36
CA ASP A 346 -2.12 24.78 -45.52
C ASP A 346 -3.36 25.28 -44.76
N THR A 347 -4.44 24.48 -44.73
CA THR A 347 -5.64 24.80 -43.92
C THR A 347 -5.36 24.69 -42.43
N ALA A 348 -4.73 23.60 -41.98
CA ALA A 348 -4.37 23.39 -40.57
C ALA A 348 -3.44 24.49 -40.04
N TYR A 349 -2.46 24.92 -40.86
CA TYR A 349 -1.58 26.03 -40.54
C TYR A 349 -2.35 27.36 -40.39
N ALA A 350 -3.33 27.62 -41.26
CA ALA A 350 -4.16 28.83 -41.17
C ALA A 350 -5.06 28.83 -39.93
N GLU A 351 -5.67 27.69 -39.57
CA GLU A 351 -6.49 27.56 -38.36
C GLU A 351 -5.66 27.71 -37.08
N ASP A 352 -4.46 27.12 -37.03
CA ASP A 352 -3.57 27.25 -35.86
C ASP A 352 -3.09 28.69 -35.67
N LEU A 353 -2.75 29.40 -36.76
CA LEU A 353 -2.42 30.83 -36.73
C LEU A 353 -3.58 31.67 -36.16
N GLU A 354 -4.81 31.44 -36.62
CA GLU A 354 -5.96 32.20 -36.16
C GLU A 354 -6.28 31.90 -34.69
N SER A 355 -6.25 30.62 -34.30
CA SER A 355 -6.45 30.20 -32.90
C SER A 355 -5.39 30.77 -31.95
N MET A 356 -4.13 30.88 -32.39
CA MET A 356 -3.07 31.50 -31.60
C MET A 356 -3.25 33.01 -31.48
N ARG A 357 -3.67 33.69 -32.56
CA ARG A 357 -4.00 35.13 -32.53
C ARG A 357 -5.12 35.40 -31.54
N GLU A 358 -6.22 34.67 -31.63
CA GLU A 358 -7.36 34.81 -30.71
C GLU A 358 -6.92 34.66 -29.24
N ARG A 359 -6.17 33.59 -28.91
CA ARG A 359 -5.67 33.32 -27.55
C ARG A 359 -4.72 34.39 -27.00
N LEU A 360 -3.93 35.03 -27.85
CA LEU A 360 -2.99 36.10 -27.44
C LEU A 360 -3.65 37.47 -27.28
N THR A 361 -4.77 37.73 -27.99
CA THR A 361 -5.58 38.94 -27.77
C THR A 361 -6.27 39.00 -26.40
N GLU A 362 -6.51 37.86 -25.75
CA GLU A 362 -7.23 37.81 -24.47
C GLU A 362 -6.34 38.01 -23.22
N GLY A 363 -5.01 38.01 -23.36
CA GLY A 363 -4.06 38.11 -22.25
C GLY A 363 -2.93 39.12 -22.44
N HIS A 364 -3.13 40.38 -21.99
CA HIS A 364 -2.12 41.42 -21.65
C HIS A 364 -0.72 41.35 -22.32
N ALA A 365 -0.62 41.10 -23.63
CA ALA A 365 0.64 41.19 -24.36
C ALA A 365 0.78 42.57 -25.02
N ALA A 366 1.96 43.18 -24.90
CA ALA A 366 2.29 44.45 -25.54
C ALA A 366 2.28 44.29 -27.08
N GLU A 367 1.65 45.25 -27.75
CA GLU A 367 1.16 45.24 -29.15
C GLU A 367 2.25 45.23 -30.26
N GLY A 368 3.41 44.60 -30.05
CA GLY A 368 4.50 44.60 -31.05
C GLY A 368 5.43 43.40 -31.09
N ASP A 369 5.48 42.55 -30.06
CA ASP A 369 6.41 41.40 -29.97
C ASP A 369 5.74 40.03 -30.25
N SER A 370 4.46 40.02 -30.62
CA SER A 370 3.60 38.83 -30.66
C SER A 370 3.58 38.08 -32.01
N GLU A 371 3.59 38.77 -33.16
CA GLU A 371 3.28 38.11 -34.45
C GLU A 371 4.42 37.24 -34.98
N ALA A 372 5.68 37.64 -34.72
CA ALA A 372 6.85 36.83 -35.07
C ALA A 372 6.89 35.52 -34.26
N GLN A 373 6.50 35.56 -32.98
CA GLN A 373 6.44 34.39 -32.11
C GLN A 373 5.27 33.46 -32.49
N ILE A 374 4.11 34.02 -32.84
CA ILE A 374 2.96 33.27 -33.39
C ILE A 374 3.37 32.54 -34.66
N THR A 375 4.00 33.24 -35.59
CA THR A 375 4.47 32.67 -36.86
C THR A 375 5.50 31.58 -36.62
N GLU A 376 6.49 31.80 -35.74
CA GLU A 376 7.48 30.78 -35.41
C GLU A 376 6.83 29.53 -34.77
N ARG A 377 5.84 29.70 -33.90
CA ARG A 377 5.15 28.56 -33.26
C ARG A 377 4.31 27.76 -34.26
N ALA A 378 3.60 28.43 -35.17
CA ALA A 378 2.87 27.79 -36.26
C ALA A 378 3.84 27.09 -37.25
N ASP A 379 4.99 27.69 -37.53
CA ASP A 379 6.05 27.06 -38.34
C ASP A 379 6.58 25.79 -37.67
N ARG A 380 6.80 25.81 -36.35
CA ARG A 380 7.18 24.61 -35.57
C ARG A 380 6.07 23.56 -35.55
N TYR A 381 4.81 23.96 -35.48
CA TYR A 381 3.68 23.06 -35.63
C TYR A 381 3.71 22.37 -37.00
N LYS A 382 3.84 23.14 -38.10
CA LYS A 382 3.97 22.60 -39.46
C LYS A 382 5.19 21.69 -39.61
N HIS A 383 6.32 22.07 -39.01
CA HIS A 383 7.55 21.28 -39.01
C HIS A 383 7.37 19.91 -38.34
N ASN A 384 6.68 19.84 -37.20
CA ASN A 384 6.36 18.58 -36.53
C ASN A 384 5.51 17.64 -37.40
N TRP A 385 4.51 18.17 -38.10
CA TRP A 385 3.64 17.40 -39.00
C TRP A 385 4.41 16.86 -40.21
N LEU A 386 5.12 17.73 -40.92
CA LEU A 386 5.88 17.35 -42.10
C LEU A 386 6.99 16.35 -41.77
N SER A 387 7.69 16.55 -40.64
CA SER A 387 8.73 15.63 -40.17
C SER A 387 8.15 14.26 -39.82
N ALA A 388 6.97 14.19 -39.19
CA ALA A 388 6.31 12.93 -38.86
C ALA A 388 5.90 12.16 -40.11
N ILE A 389 5.26 12.83 -41.08
CA ILE A 389 4.87 12.20 -42.35
C ILE A 389 6.11 11.65 -43.06
N GLY A 390 7.20 12.42 -43.07
CA GLY A 390 8.49 12.04 -43.63
C GLY A 390 8.59 12.31 -45.14
N ALA A 391 9.77 12.72 -45.60
CA ALA A 391 10.00 13.23 -46.95
C ALA A 391 9.53 12.28 -48.08
N GLU A 392 9.62 10.96 -47.89
CA GLU A 392 9.18 9.95 -48.87
C GLU A 392 7.66 9.90 -49.05
N ALA A 393 6.89 10.27 -48.02
CA ALA A 393 5.43 10.27 -48.01
C ALA A 393 4.82 11.67 -48.15
N LEU A 394 5.63 12.68 -48.49
CA LEU A 394 5.17 14.04 -48.75
C LEU A 394 5.04 14.33 -50.25
N PRO A 395 4.00 15.07 -50.68
CA PRO A 395 3.95 15.69 -52.01
C PRO A 395 5.11 16.68 -52.22
N PRO A 396 5.47 17.01 -53.48
CA PRO A 396 6.61 17.88 -53.77
C PRO A 396 6.62 19.22 -53.01
N GLN A 397 5.49 19.93 -52.97
CA GLN A 397 5.35 21.22 -52.28
C GLN A 397 5.62 21.10 -50.76
N ALA A 398 5.04 20.09 -50.12
CA ALA A 398 5.23 19.86 -48.69
C ALA A 398 6.66 19.37 -48.36
N ARG A 399 7.30 18.63 -49.29
CA ARG A 399 8.71 18.22 -49.16
C ARG A 399 9.66 19.41 -49.21
N ASP A 400 9.43 20.36 -50.13
CA ASP A 400 10.21 21.60 -50.21
C ASP A 400 10.04 22.43 -48.93
N ALA A 401 8.82 22.48 -48.37
CA ALA A 401 8.54 23.14 -47.10
C ALA A 401 9.28 22.47 -45.92
N LEU A 402 9.33 21.14 -45.87
CA LEU A 402 10.09 20.41 -44.85
C LEU A 402 11.58 20.75 -44.92
N TRP A 403 12.19 20.71 -46.12
CA TRP A 403 13.60 21.07 -46.29
C TRP A 403 13.91 22.50 -45.84
N SER A 404 13.01 23.45 -46.12
CA SER A 404 13.15 24.83 -45.64
C SER A 404 13.06 24.92 -44.11
N LEU A 405 12.20 24.14 -43.47
CA LEU A 405 12.02 24.14 -42.02
C LEU A 405 13.17 23.43 -41.30
N ASP A 406 13.66 22.30 -41.83
CA ASP A 406 14.85 21.60 -41.32
C ASP A 406 16.10 22.49 -41.38
N ALA A 407 16.27 23.25 -42.47
CA ALA A 407 17.38 24.20 -42.59
C ALA A 407 17.30 25.35 -41.57
N ARG A 408 16.09 25.69 -41.10
CA ARG A 408 15.85 26.79 -40.16
C ARG A 408 15.86 26.35 -38.69
N PHE A 409 15.26 25.22 -38.37
CA PHE A 409 15.05 24.74 -36.99
C PHE A 409 15.88 23.51 -36.62
N GLY A 410 16.61 22.92 -37.56
CA GLY A 410 17.26 21.62 -37.40
C GLY A 410 16.33 20.47 -37.74
N VAL A 411 16.88 19.27 -37.93
CA VAL A 411 16.09 18.06 -38.18
C VAL A 411 15.49 17.57 -36.85
N ILE A 412 14.21 17.21 -36.83
CA ILE A 412 13.59 16.54 -35.68
C ILE A 412 14.01 15.07 -35.71
N GLU A 413 14.80 14.64 -34.72
CA GLU A 413 15.36 13.27 -34.69
C GLU A 413 14.30 12.19 -34.45
N GLU A 414 13.33 12.46 -33.56
CA GLU A 414 12.26 11.51 -33.20
C GLU A 414 10.88 12.06 -33.54
N PRO A 415 10.55 12.25 -34.84
CA PRO A 415 9.31 12.91 -35.22
C PRO A 415 8.09 12.03 -34.99
N MET A 416 8.24 10.75 -34.67
CA MET A 416 7.12 9.84 -34.39
C MET A 416 6.78 9.73 -32.90
N THR A 417 7.49 10.44 -32.02
CA THR A 417 7.20 10.43 -30.57
C THR A 417 5.82 11.06 -30.29
N PRO A 418 4.89 10.34 -29.64
CA PRO A 418 3.56 10.87 -29.34
C PRO A 418 3.57 12.06 -28.37
N LEU A 419 2.63 12.98 -28.55
CA LEU A 419 2.41 14.08 -27.61
C LEU A 419 1.82 13.55 -26.29
N GLY A 420 2.25 14.09 -25.15
CA GLY A 420 1.68 13.75 -23.85
C GLY A 420 2.19 12.46 -23.21
N MET A 421 3.26 11.83 -23.72
CA MET A 421 4.03 10.87 -22.92
C MET A 421 4.68 11.61 -21.74
N VAL A 422 3.94 11.72 -20.65
CA VAL A 422 4.49 12.01 -19.34
C VAL A 422 5.07 10.69 -18.85
N THR A 423 6.36 10.47 -19.08
CA THR A 423 7.09 9.61 -18.14
C THR A 423 6.84 10.22 -16.77
N SER A 424 6.25 9.46 -15.85
CA SER A 424 6.10 9.81 -14.43
C SER A 424 7.22 10.73 -13.98
N TRP A 425 6.96 11.69 -13.07
CA TRP A 425 8.00 12.50 -12.41
C TRP A 425 9.26 11.66 -12.24
N ILE A 426 10.22 11.85 -13.15
CA ILE A 426 11.54 11.27 -13.00
C ILE A 426 12.10 12.24 -11.98
N GLY A 427 12.36 11.72 -10.78
CA GLY A 427 12.84 12.53 -9.67
C GLY A 427 14.05 13.37 -10.06
N PRO A 428 14.50 14.28 -9.17
CA PRO A 428 15.55 15.21 -9.52
C PRO A 428 16.72 14.43 -10.13
N ASN A 429 17.00 14.70 -11.41
CA ASN A 429 17.97 13.92 -12.19
C ASN A 429 19.37 14.52 -12.05
N PRO A 430 20.43 13.73 -12.19
CA PRO A 430 21.80 14.24 -12.20
C PRO A 430 22.18 14.82 -13.56
N TYR A 431 23.14 15.74 -13.58
CA TYR A 431 23.81 16.17 -14.81
C TYR A 431 24.91 15.18 -15.22
N LEU A 432 25.58 14.57 -14.24
CA LEU A 432 26.58 13.52 -14.35
C LEU A 432 26.20 12.33 -13.48
N SER A 433 26.15 11.14 -14.07
CA SER A 433 25.99 9.87 -13.37
C SER A 433 27.24 9.48 -12.55
N GLN A 434 27.11 8.50 -11.65
CA GLN A 434 28.24 7.91 -10.93
C GLN A 434 29.34 7.39 -11.85
N ASP A 435 28.99 6.70 -12.94
CA ASP A 435 29.95 6.17 -13.90
C ASP A 435 30.71 7.28 -14.62
N GLU A 436 30.03 8.39 -14.97
CA GLU A 436 30.67 9.56 -15.60
C GLU A 436 31.58 10.29 -14.61
N MET A 437 31.15 10.45 -13.35
CA MET A 437 31.99 11.04 -12.29
C MET A 437 33.24 10.21 -12.02
N ALA A 438 33.17 8.88 -12.14
CA ALA A 438 34.32 7.99 -11.99
C ALA A 438 35.37 8.14 -13.10
N LEU A 439 34.99 8.70 -14.26
CA LEU A 439 35.87 8.88 -15.41
C LEU A 439 36.55 10.25 -15.45
N VAL A 440 36.08 11.23 -14.68
CA VAL A 440 36.66 12.58 -14.60
C VAL A 440 37.57 12.72 -13.38
N GLY A 441 38.64 13.52 -13.50
CA GLY A 441 39.53 13.80 -12.37
C GLY A 441 38.91 14.78 -11.36
N ALA A 442 39.41 14.79 -10.11
CA ALA A 442 38.91 15.66 -9.03
C ALA A 442 38.74 17.13 -9.44
N GLN A 443 39.75 17.71 -10.08
CA GLN A 443 39.73 19.10 -10.56
C GLN A 443 38.63 19.37 -11.59
N GLU A 444 38.45 18.43 -12.51
CA GLU A 444 37.43 18.52 -13.57
C GLU A 444 36.03 18.35 -12.97
N LEU A 445 35.85 17.39 -12.05
CA LEU A 445 34.59 17.19 -11.34
C LEU A 445 34.16 18.46 -10.59
N VAL A 446 35.06 19.09 -9.83
CA VAL A 446 34.74 20.33 -9.10
C VAL A 446 34.48 21.49 -10.08
N ALA A 447 35.22 21.58 -11.19
CA ALA A 447 34.98 22.61 -12.20
C ALA A 447 33.59 22.45 -12.87
N LEU A 448 33.15 21.21 -13.13
CA LEU A 448 31.84 20.91 -13.66
C LEU A 448 30.74 21.28 -12.67
N LEU A 449 30.84 20.84 -11.41
CA LEU A 449 29.88 21.18 -10.36
C LEU A 449 29.79 22.70 -10.11
N SER A 450 30.91 23.42 -10.18
CA SER A 450 30.96 24.88 -9.95
C SER A 450 30.35 25.69 -11.09
N SER A 451 30.59 25.27 -12.33
CA SER A 451 30.13 25.99 -13.53
C SER A 451 28.71 25.63 -13.94
N TRP A 452 28.20 24.47 -13.51
CA TRP A 452 26.87 24.02 -13.89
C TRP A 452 25.75 24.93 -13.34
N ARG A 453 24.74 25.11 -14.19
CA ARG A 453 23.56 25.96 -13.98
C ARG A 453 22.35 25.21 -14.47
N GLN A 454 21.22 25.31 -13.77
CA GLN A 454 19.99 24.69 -14.23
C GLN A 454 19.44 25.47 -15.43
N SER A 455 19.35 24.84 -16.59
CA SER A 455 18.75 25.42 -17.79
C SER A 455 17.43 24.73 -18.09
N GLY A 456 16.32 25.24 -17.53
CA GLY A 456 15.04 24.54 -17.56
C GLY A 456 13.84 25.42 -17.22
N ASN A 457 12.70 25.17 -17.87
CA ASN A 457 11.43 25.91 -17.67
C ASN A 457 10.52 25.24 -16.61
N ARG A 458 11.12 24.48 -15.68
CA ARG A 458 10.50 23.86 -14.48
C ARG A 458 9.59 22.65 -14.75
N TRP A 459 9.52 22.13 -15.98
CA TRP A 459 8.67 20.99 -16.35
C TRP A 459 9.41 20.01 -17.28
N GLY A 460 10.01 18.96 -16.70
CA GLY A 460 10.65 17.85 -17.43
C GLY A 460 11.58 17.02 -16.52
N PRO A 461 12.13 15.88 -17.00
CA PRO A 461 13.16 15.09 -16.32
C PRO A 461 14.53 15.79 -16.39
N GLU A 462 14.55 17.11 -16.23
CA GLU A 462 15.76 17.93 -16.35
C GLU A 462 16.65 17.73 -15.11
N PRO A 463 17.97 17.76 -15.27
CA PRO A 463 18.85 17.67 -14.12
C PRO A 463 18.63 18.81 -13.11
N SER A 464 18.68 18.52 -11.81
CA SER A 464 18.59 19.51 -10.73
C SER A 464 19.77 19.42 -9.78
N HIS A 465 20.03 20.48 -9.00
CA HIS A 465 21.12 20.51 -8.03
C HIS A 465 20.96 19.40 -6.98
N GLU A 466 19.74 19.15 -6.50
CA GLU A 466 19.45 18.03 -5.59
C GLU A 466 19.67 16.68 -6.27
N GLY A 467 19.31 16.55 -7.55
CA GLY A 467 19.50 15.32 -8.31
C GLY A 467 20.98 14.97 -8.48
N GLN A 468 21.77 15.96 -8.87
CA GLN A 468 23.22 15.84 -8.92
C GLN A 468 23.83 15.61 -7.54
N GLY A 469 23.31 16.26 -6.49
CA GLY A 469 23.76 16.09 -5.11
C GLY A 469 23.55 14.66 -4.61
N ARG A 470 22.42 14.02 -4.94
CA ARG A 470 22.14 12.63 -4.57
C ARG A 470 23.12 11.66 -5.22
N GLU A 471 23.38 11.80 -6.52
CA GLU A 471 24.38 10.96 -7.21
C GLU A 471 25.79 11.23 -6.69
N LEU A 472 26.15 12.48 -6.40
CA LEU A 472 27.46 12.83 -5.83
C LEU A 472 27.67 12.19 -4.45
N SER A 473 26.66 12.21 -3.58
CA SER A 473 26.70 11.56 -2.27
C SER A 473 26.86 10.04 -2.40
N ALA A 474 26.11 9.41 -3.31
CA ALA A 474 26.21 7.97 -3.59
C ALA A 474 27.60 7.60 -4.16
N PHE A 475 28.12 8.41 -5.08
CA PHE A 475 29.47 8.24 -5.63
C PHE A 475 30.54 8.29 -4.52
N LEU A 476 30.49 9.31 -3.67
CA LEU A 476 31.46 9.50 -2.58
C LEU A 476 31.33 8.47 -1.46
N THR A 477 30.17 7.83 -1.32
CA THR A 477 29.99 6.68 -0.42
C THR A 477 30.90 5.52 -0.80
N THR A 478 31.20 5.33 -2.09
CA THR A 478 32.04 4.23 -2.59
C THR A 478 33.44 4.69 -3.04
N ASN A 479 33.59 5.97 -3.39
CA ASN A 479 34.85 6.58 -3.85
C ASN A 479 35.19 7.84 -3.02
N PRO A 480 35.43 7.73 -1.70
CA PRO A 480 35.58 8.89 -0.81
C PRO A 480 36.76 9.81 -1.14
N LEU A 481 37.79 9.30 -1.81
CA LEU A 481 38.99 10.05 -2.22
C LEU A 481 38.85 10.74 -3.59
N ALA A 482 37.66 10.70 -4.22
CA ALA A 482 37.47 11.24 -5.57
C ALA A 482 37.65 12.77 -5.68
N LEU A 483 37.65 13.48 -4.55
CA LEU A 483 37.88 14.93 -4.48
C LEU A 483 39.26 15.29 -3.89
N SER A 484 40.09 14.31 -3.51
CA SER A 484 41.37 14.57 -2.84
C SER A 484 42.25 15.54 -3.63
N GLY A 485 42.82 16.52 -2.92
CA GLY A 485 43.67 17.57 -3.49
C GLY A 485 42.93 18.82 -3.98
N GLU A 486 41.59 18.83 -3.97
CA GLU A 486 40.81 20.04 -4.24
C GLU A 486 40.57 20.86 -2.96
N HIS A 487 40.73 22.17 -3.06
CA HIS A 487 40.60 23.12 -1.95
C HIS A 487 39.56 24.21 -2.27
N ASP A 488 39.24 25.03 -1.26
CA ASP A 488 38.33 26.19 -1.36
C ASP A 488 36.94 25.83 -1.89
N LEU A 489 36.44 24.63 -1.55
CA LEU A 489 35.18 24.11 -2.07
C LEU A 489 33.98 24.98 -1.66
N THR A 490 34.00 25.57 -0.46
CA THR A 490 32.93 26.47 0.02
C THR A 490 32.77 27.73 -0.83
N PHE A 491 33.85 28.21 -1.47
CA PHE A 491 33.81 29.35 -2.39
C PHE A 491 33.44 28.95 -3.82
N ARG A 492 33.62 27.68 -4.18
CA ARG A 492 33.46 27.17 -5.55
C ARG A 492 32.11 26.48 -5.77
N LEU A 493 31.55 25.86 -4.73
CA LEU A 493 30.38 24.99 -4.81
C LEU A 493 29.20 25.52 -4.00
N ARG A 494 27.99 25.23 -4.49
CA ARG A 494 26.72 25.55 -3.81
C ARG A 494 26.55 24.73 -2.53
N PRO A 495 25.76 25.24 -1.54
CA PRO A 495 25.47 24.50 -0.32
C PRO A 495 24.93 23.08 -0.54
N THR A 496 24.09 22.88 -1.56
CA THR A 496 23.55 21.57 -1.96
C THR A 496 24.63 20.52 -2.20
N TYR A 497 25.72 20.91 -2.88
CA TYR A 497 26.84 20.01 -3.17
C TYR A 497 27.76 19.80 -1.97
N LEU A 498 27.97 20.85 -1.16
CA LEU A 498 28.72 20.72 0.09
C LEU A 498 28.01 19.75 1.04
N ARG A 499 26.69 19.86 1.17
CA ARG A 499 25.85 18.90 1.91
C ARG A 499 26.00 17.48 1.36
N ALA A 500 25.92 17.31 0.05
CA ALA A 500 26.08 16.02 -0.60
C ALA A 500 27.45 15.38 -0.34
N ILE A 501 28.53 16.17 -0.42
CA ILE A 501 29.89 15.71 -0.13
C ILE A 501 30.02 15.22 1.31
N LEU A 502 29.55 16.02 2.27
CA LEU A 502 29.62 15.69 3.69
C LEU A 502 28.82 14.43 4.03
N ARG A 503 27.62 14.26 3.45
CA ARG A 503 26.80 13.04 3.60
C ARG A 503 27.43 11.82 2.95
N GLY A 504 28.03 11.98 1.77
CA GLY A 504 28.74 10.90 1.08
C GLY A 504 29.94 10.40 1.90
N TRP A 505 30.73 11.31 2.47
CA TRP A 505 31.82 10.96 3.38
C TRP A 505 31.34 10.33 4.70
N GLU A 506 30.22 10.79 5.25
CA GLU A 506 29.61 10.18 6.44
C GLU A 506 29.21 8.72 6.16
N ALA A 507 28.58 8.47 5.00
CA ALA A 507 28.20 7.14 4.56
C ALA A 507 29.41 6.24 4.23
N ALA A 508 30.43 6.78 3.56
CA ALA A 508 31.69 6.07 3.32
C ALA A 508 32.38 5.64 4.62
N LEU A 509 32.38 6.53 5.61
CA LEU A 509 32.93 6.24 6.93
C LEU A 509 32.11 5.17 7.67
N LYS A 510 30.78 5.21 7.58
CA LYS A 510 29.88 4.14 8.09
C LYS A 510 30.12 2.79 7.41
N ALA A 511 30.57 2.80 6.15
CA ALA A 511 31.00 1.62 5.40
C ALA A 511 32.47 1.22 5.63
N ASP A 512 33.13 1.80 6.65
CA ASP A 512 34.53 1.54 7.02
C ASP A 512 35.53 1.83 5.90
N LEU A 513 35.29 2.87 5.07
CA LEU A 513 36.25 3.38 4.09
C LEU A 513 37.09 4.52 4.66
N GLU A 514 38.35 4.62 4.22
CA GLU A 514 39.28 5.69 4.62
C GLU A 514 38.99 6.99 3.86
N LEU A 515 39.09 8.12 4.56
CA LEU A 515 38.88 9.46 4.01
C LEU A 515 40.19 10.25 3.98
N ASP A 516 40.23 11.33 3.19
CA ASP A 516 41.28 12.34 3.26
C ASP A 516 41.08 13.23 4.50
N TRP A 517 41.69 12.85 5.62
CA TRP A 517 41.43 13.46 6.93
C TRP A 517 41.72 14.96 7.00
N GLU A 518 42.76 15.41 6.29
CA GLU A 518 43.11 16.84 6.23
C GLU A 518 42.03 17.60 5.46
N GLN A 519 41.70 17.13 4.25
CA GLN A 519 40.67 17.75 3.42
C GLN A 519 39.30 17.78 4.11
N VAL A 520 38.90 16.69 4.78
CA VAL A 520 37.64 16.63 5.54
C VAL A 520 37.64 17.67 6.66
N ALA A 521 38.73 17.79 7.42
CA ALA A 521 38.83 18.76 8.50
C ALA A 521 38.81 20.21 8.00
N ASP A 522 39.46 20.48 6.86
CA ASP A 522 39.43 21.79 6.20
C ASP A 522 38.01 22.12 5.71
N LEU A 523 37.34 21.22 5.00
CA LEU A 523 35.99 21.47 4.50
C LEU A 523 34.96 21.67 5.62
N VAL A 524 35.02 20.82 6.66
CA VAL A 524 34.12 20.94 7.82
C VAL A 524 34.32 22.29 8.51
N ARG A 525 35.57 22.72 8.74
CA ARG A 525 35.87 24.04 9.30
C ARG A 525 35.26 25.13 8.43
N ASP A 526 35.56 25.10 7.14
CA ASP A 526 35.17 26.16 6.22
C ASP A 526 33.64 26.26 6.08
N VAL A 527 32.91 25.13 6.15
CA VAL A 527 31.43 25.11 6.15
C VAL A 527 30.86 25.64 7.47
N LEU A 528 31.42 25.26 8.62
CA LEU A 528 30.94 25.72 9.92
C LEU A 528 31.20 27.21 10.14
N GLU A 529 32.35 27.72 9.69
CA GLU A 529 32.73 29.14 9.80
C GLU A 529 32.04 30.04 8.76
N HIS A 530 31.40 29.48 7.72
CA HIS A 530 30.69 30.26 6.71
C HIS A 530 29.41 30.91 7.29
N GLU A 531 29.07 32.11 6.82
CA GLU A 531 27.77 32.72 7.12
C GLU A 531 26.62 31.86 6.56
N ASN A 532 25.41 31.95 7.14
CA ASN A 532 24.30 31.12 6.65
C ASN A 532 23.94 31.50 5.20
N ASP A 533 23.95 32.78 4.86
CA ASP A 533 23.57 33.26 3.53
C ASP A 533 24.48 32.69 2.42
N SER A 534 23.83 32.19 1.36
CA SER A 534 24.52 31.68 0.17
C SER A 534 24.81 32.81 -0.82
N ALA A 535 26.05 32.89 -1.32
CA ALA A 535 26.41 33.76 -2.43
C ALA A 535 25.88 33.25 -3.79
N PHE A 536 25.40 32.01 -3.84
CA PHE A 536 24.81 31.41 -5.04
C PHE A 536 23.30 31.66 -5.06
N PRO A 537 22.74 32.21 -6.16
CA PRO A 537 21.30 32.37 -6.28
C PRO A 537 20.62 31.01 -6.35
N VAL A 538 19.51 30.87 -5.63
CA VAL A 538 18.69 29.65 -5.65
C VAL A 538 18.17 29.39 -7.06
N GLU A 539 18.42 28.19 -7.57
CA GLU A 539 17.92 27.71 -8.85
C GLU A 539 16.89 26.59 -8.64
N GLY A 540 15.87 26.50 -9.49
CA GLY A 540 14.84 25.46 -9.39
C GLY A 540 13.73 25.75 -8.37
N SER A 541 13.11 24.69 -7.84
CA SER A 541 12.11 24.75 -6.77
C SER A 541 12.76 24.77 -5.38
N GLU A 542 11.95 24.99 -4.33
CA GLU A 542 12.43 24.99 -2.92
C GLU A 542 13.08 23.65 -2.50
N PHE A 543 12.81 22.56 -3.22
CA PHE A 543 13.39 21.24 -2.95
C PHE A 543 14.56 20.89 -3.87
N ASP A 544 14.91 21.75 -4.84
CA ASP A 544 15.96 21.47 -5.84
C ASP A 544 17.32 22.05 -5.47
N ASP A 545 17.39 23.19 -4.78
CA ASP A 545 18.65 23.85 -4.41
C ASP A 545 18.52 24.46 -3.00
N ASP A 546 19.52 24.21 -2.17
CA ASP A 546 19.59 24.74 -0.82
C ASP A 546 19.74 26.26 -0.85
N ARG A 547 18.79 26.94 -0.21
CA ARG A 547 18.76 28.40 -0.11
C ARG A 547 19.95 29.00 0.65
N ASP A 548 20.54 28.24 1.57
CA ASP A 548 21.54 28.70 2.52
C ASP A 548 22.40 27.53 3.03
N PHE A 549 23.44 27.84 3.82
CA PHE A 549 24.43 26.87 4.31
C PHE A 549 23.93 25.99 5.47
N ARG A 550 22.73 26.19 6.03
CA ARG A 550 22.28 25.44 7.22
C ARG A 550 22.20 23.93 6.96
N GLY A 551 21.77 23.54 5.77
CA GLY A 551 21.76 22.13 5.34
C GLY A 551 23.16 21.50 5.32
N ALA A 552 24.16 22.24 4.85
CA ALA A 552 25.56 21.81 4.83
C ALA A 552 26.18 21.79 6.23
N LYS A 553 25.91 22.80 7.07
CA LYS A 553 26.36 22.85 8.48
C LYS A 553 25.83 21.67 9.29
N ARG A 554 24.55 21.34 9.14
CA ARG A 554 23.96 20.14 9.75
C ARG A 554 24.65 18.86 9.29
N ALA A 555 24.94 18.72 8.00
CA ALA A 555 25.69 17.57 7.48
C ALA A 555 27.14 17.52 8.02
N ALA A 556 27.79 18.68 8.22
CA ALA A 556 29.13 18.76 8.81
C ALA A 556 29.14 18.29 10.27
N VAL A 557 28.13 18.69 11.06
CA VAL A 557 27.97 18.22 12.45
C VAL A 557 27.66 16.72 12.50
N GLY A 558 26.82 16.21 11.59
CA GLY A 558 26.56 14.76 11.48
C GLY A 558 27.82 13.96 11.15
N LEU A 559 28.63 14.43 10.20
CA LEU A 559 29.93 13.83 9.89
C LEU A 559 30.89 13.89 11.08
N LEU A 560 30.98 15.02 11.78
CA LEU A 560 31.81 15.13 13.00
C LEU A 560 31.35 14.14 14.07
N ASN A 561 30.04 14.00 14.31
CA ASN A 561 29.49 13.02 15.24
C ASN A 561 29.94 11.61 14.88
N GLU A 562 29.93 11.24 13.60
CA GLU A 562 30.40 9.94 13.13
C GLU A 562 31.92 9.73 13.20
N LEU A 563 32.71 10.79 12.96
CA LEU A 563 34.17 10.77 13.01
C LEU A 563 34.72 10.54 14.42
N VAL A 564 34.05 11.07 15.44
CA VAL A 564 34.52 11.00 16.83
C VAL A 564 34.20 9.66 17.52
N LYS A 565 33.38 8.80 16.89
CA LYS A 565 33.08 7.45 17.38
C LYS A 565 34.32 6.55 17.38
N VAL A 566 34.37 5.62 18.34
CA VAL A 566 35.42 4.59 18.37
C VAL A 566 35.15 3.56 17.27
N ARG A 567 36.12 3.36 16.37
CA ARG A 567 36.03 2.43 15.23
C ARG A 567 37.17 1.42 15.26
N LYS A 568 36.89 0.18 14.85
CA LYS A 568 37.89 -0.91 14.79
C LYS A 568 38.59 -1.02 13.43
N ALA A 569 37.88 -0.73 12.33
CA ALA A 569 38.38 -0.96 10.98
C ALA A 569 39.14 0.26 10.42
N THR A 570 38.54 1.45 10.47
CA THR A 570 39.14 2.70 9.97
C THR A 570 39.50 3.61 11.13
N ALA A 571 40.79 3.60 11.51
CA ALA A 571 41.28 4.40 12.63
C ALA A 571 41.66 5.81 12.18
N VAL A 572 40.95 6.82 12.70
CA VAL A 572 41.30 8.23 12.48
C VAL A 572 42.64 8.54 13.17
N PRO A 573 43.63 9.14 12.48
CA PRO A 573 44.91 9.50 13.08
C PRO A 573 44.75 10.44 14.28
N PRO A 574 45.61 10.34 15.32
CA PRO A 574 45.48 11.18 16.52
C PRO A 574 45.48 12.69 16.26
N GLU A 575 46.29 13.16 15.31
CA GLU A 575 46.36 14.59 14.94
C GLU A 575 45.06 15.06 14.29
N SER A 576 44.48 14.26 13.38
CA SER A 576 43.18 14.53 12.78
C SER A 576 42.05 14.48 13.80
N MET A 577 42.09 13.51 14.73
CA MET A 577 41.11 13.41 15.82
C MET A 577 41.15 14.65 16.73
N GLN A 578 42.34 15.18 17.04
CA GLN A 578 42.46 16.42 17.80
C GLN A 578 41.78 17.59 17.08
N ARG A 579 41.93 17.65 15.75
CA ARG A 579 41.31 18.67 14.92
C ARG A 579 39.78 18.53 14.87
N PHE A 580 39.27 17.31 14.66
CA PHE A 580 37.81 17.06 14.70
C PHE A 580 37.20 17.34 16.07
N ALA A 581 37.91 17.01 17.16
CA ALA A 581 37.48 17.33 18.50
C ALA A 581 37.38 18.85 18.72
N GLU A 582 38.37 19.62 18.25
CA GLU A 582 38.30 21.09 18.32
C GLU A 582 37.13 21.64 17.52
N LEU A 583 36.94 21.17 16.29
CA LEU A 583 35.84 21.59 15.41
C LEU A 583 34.47 21.35 16.05
N LEU A 584 34.28 20.20 16.70
CA LEU A 584 33.00 19.89 17.35
C LEU A 584 32.79 20.68 18.64
N ILE A 585 33.85 20.95 19.40
CA ILE A 585 33.79 21.70 20.67
C ILE A 585 33.57 23.19 20.41
N VAL A 586 34.28 23.78 19.45
CA VAL A 586 34.34 25.23 19.22
C VAL A 586 33.56 25.66 17.99
N GLN A 587 33.92 25.18 16.79
CA GLN A 587 33.32 25.67 15.54
C GLN A 587 31.86 25.24 15.33
N ALA A 588 31.47 24.08 15.85
CA ALA A 588 30.08 23.61 15.77
C ALA A 588 29.16 24.28 16.84
N ASP A 589 29.70 25.15 17.69
CA ASP A 589 28.93 25.93 18.67
C ASP A 589 28.14 27.02 17.96
N ASP A 590 26.88 26.72 17.65
CA ASP A 590 26.05 27.52 16.75
C ASP A 590 24.75 27.96 17.45
N GLU A 591 24.67 29.24 17.81
CA GLU A 591 23.48 29.83 18.44
C GLU A 591 22.28 29.88 17.49
N ASP A 592 22.50 29.98 16.17
CA ASP A 592 21.41 29.96 15.20
C ASP A 592 20.80 28.56 15.14
N ALA A 593 21.64 27.51 15.20
CA ALA A 593 21.17 26.12 15.25
C ALA A 593 20.35 25.82 16.53
N TRP A 594 20.72 26.41 17.67
CA TRP A 594 19.91 26.36 18.88
C TRP A 594 18.59 27.13 18.71
N ALA A 595 18.64 28.36 18.19
CA ALA A 595 17.44 29.19 18.01
C ALA A 595 16.44 28.55 17.03
N GLU A 596 16.93 27.90 15.96
CA GLU A 596 16.09 27.18 14.99
C GLU A 596 15.37 25.99 15.64
N TYR A 597 16.10 25.20 16.43
CA TYR A 597 15.55 24.09 17.20
C TYR A 597 14.52 24.57 18.24
N ASP A 598 14.90 25.57 19.06
CA ASP A 598 14.05 26.06 20.13
C ASP A 598 12.77 26.64 19.54
N SER A 599 12.85 27.50 18.51
CA SER A 599 11.69 28.16 17.92
C SER A 599 10.75 27.25 17.10
N HIS A 600 11.14 26.02 16.81
CA HIS A 600 10.30 25.08 16.07
C HIS A 600 8.97 24.81 16.79
N GLU A 601 7.86 24.96 16.07
CA GLU A 601 6.52 24.58 16.54
C GLU A 601 6.07 23.29 15.86
N GLN A 602 5.66 22.31 16.67
CA GLN A 602 5.23 21.01 16.16
C GLN A 602 3.77 21.05 15.69
N GLY A 603 3.45 20.23 14.68
CA GLY A 603 2.08 20.10 14.13
C GLY A 603 1.13 19.28 15.00
N GLU A 604 0.00 18.84 14.42
CA GLU A 604 -1.05 18.10 15.11
C GLU A 604 -0.60 16.73 15.68
N ASP A 605 0.45 16.14 15.10
CA ASP A 605 1.10 14.92 15.61
C ASP A 605 2.57 15.22 15.98
N PRO A 606 2.85 15.63 17.22
CA PRO A 606 4.19 16.02 17.64
C PRO A 606 5.13 14.81 17.68
N TRP A 607 6.35 14.98 17.15
CA TRP A 607 7.43 14.00 17.26
C TRP A 607 7.81 13.78 18.72
N ASP A 608 8.17 12.54 19.06
CA ASP A 608 8.73 12.24 20.38
C ASP A 608 10.14 12.87 20.55
N PRO A 609 10.59 13.09 21.79
CA PRO A 609 11.87 13.74 22.07
C PRO A 609 13.09 13.08 21.41
N LEU A 610 13.14 11.75 21.31
CA LEU A 610 14.24 11.05 20.64
C LEU A 610 14.19 11.28 19.12
N THR A 611 13.02 11.17 18.49
CA THR A 611 12.84 11.51 17.07
C THR A 611 13.18 12.97 16.79
N MET A 612 12.86 13.88 17.72
CA MET A 612 13.26 15.27 17.64
C MET A 612 14.79 15.41 17.66
N SER A 613 15.46 14.68 18.55
CA SER A 613 16.92 14.76 18.70
C SER A 613 17.73 14.29 17.47
N ILE A 614 17.20 13.42 16.60
CA ILE A 614 17.90 13.03 15.35
C ILE A 614 17.67 14.01 14.19
N ASN A 615 16.66 14.89 14.32
CA ASN A 615 16.20 15.73 13.23
C ASN A 615 16.75 17.16 13.25
N TRP A 616 17.65 17.50 14.18
CA TRP A 616 18.16 18.86 14.35
C TRP A 616 19.68 18.88 14.59
N GLN A 617 20.33 19.96 14.18
CA GLN A 617 21.79 20.13 14.29
C GLN A 617 22.25 20.22 15.76
N TRP A 618 21.54 20.99 16.61
CA TRP A 618 21.94 21.18 18.01
C TRP A 618 21.98 19.86 18.83
N PRO A 619 20.93 19.01 18.83
CA PRO A 619 21.00 17.73 19.53
C PRO A 619 21.98 16.74 18.89
N GLU A 620 22.21 16.83 17.57
CA GLU A 620 23.24 16.01 16.91
C GLU A 620 24.65 16.37 17.39
N ARG A 621 24.93 17.66 17.62
CA ARG A 621 26.17 18.10 18.27
C ARG A 621 26.28 17.56 19.69
N LEU A 622 25.20 17.57 20.48
CA LEU A 622 25.19 16.99 21.83
C LEU A 622 25.64 15.53 21.83
N ARG A 623 25.14 14.70 20.88
CA ARG A 623 25.61 13.31 20.73
C ARG A 623 27.10 13.22 20.48
N GLY A 624 27.61 14.04 19.56
CA GLY A 624 29.03 14.05 19.24
C GLY A 624 29.90 14.49 20.43
N LEU A 625 29.43 15.45 21.25
CA LEU A 625 30.10 15.84 22.49
C LEU A 625 30.12 14.70 23.52
N PHE A 626 29.03 13.95 23.67
CA PHE A 626 29.03 12.72 24.49
C PHE A 626 30.05 11.70 23.99
N HIS A 627 30.10 11.45 22.67
CA HIS A 627 31.08 10.55 22.08
C HIS A 627 32.52 10.97 22.35
N LEU A 628 32.83 12.27 22.30
CA LEU A 628 34.15 12.80 22.64
C LEU A 628 34.47 12.71 24.14
N ALA A 629 33.53 13.13 25.00
CA ALA A 629 33.73 13.22 26.44
C ALA A 629 33.90 11.84 27.09
N LEU A 630 33.20 10.82 26.57
CA LEU A 630 33.18 9.46 27.10
C LEU A 630 34.27 8.55 26.52
N ARG A 631 35.19 9.09 25.73
CA ARG A 631 36.28 8.32 25.10
C ARG A 631 37.44 8.06 26.07
N GLU A 632 38.00 6.85 26.03
CA GLU A 632 39.07 6.42 26.95
C GLU A 632 40.46 7.00 26.60
N GLU A 633 40.80 7.13 25.31
CA GLU A 633 42.15 7.54 24.87
C GLU A 633 42.41 9.06 24.90
N ALA A 634 41.45 9.85 25.39
CA ALA A 634 41.24 11.25 25.01
C ALA A 634 41.70 12.32 26.03
N TYR A 635 42.92 12.21 26.58
CA TYR A 635 43.32 13.02 27.76
C TYR A 635 43.30 14.56 27.60
N HIS A 636 43.37 15.13 26.39
CA HIS A 636 43.58 16.57 26.21
C HIS A 636 42.33 17.40 25.83
N TRP A 637 41.33 16.82 25.18
CA TRP A 637 40.05 17.51 24.90
C TRP A 637 38.92 17.09 25.83
N ARG A 638 39.05 15.98 26.58
CA ARG A 638 37.98 15.43 27.43
C ARG A 638 37.40 16.45 28.42
N GLY A 639 38.24 17.19 29.13
CA GLY A 639 37.77 18.23 30.06
C GLY A 639 36.98 19.34 29.34
N ARG A 640 37.47 19.81 28.18
CA ARG A 640 36.77 20.83 27.38
C ARG A 640 35.47 20.31 26.78
N ALA A 641 35.42 19.03 26.39
CA ALA A 641 34.21 18.38 25.90
C ALA A 641 33.14 18.28 26.98
N PHE A 642 33.49 17.89 28.22
CA PHE A 642 32.54 17.92 29.35
C PHE A 642 32.06 19.34 29.66
N SER A 643 32.95 20.33 29.69
CA SER A 643 32.53 21.73 29.90
C SER A 643 31.61 22.26 28.80
N ALA A 644 31.83 21.88 27.54
CA ALA A 644 30.92 22.23 26.45
C ALA A 644 29.57 21.50 26.60
N LEU A 645 29.60 20.22 26.93
CA LEU A 645 28.41 19.41 27.17
C LEU A 645 27.56 19.97 28.31
N GLU A 646 28.14 20.27 29.47
CA GLU A 646 27.45 20.84 30.63
C GLU A 646 26.81 22.20 30.30
N ARG A 647 27.49 23.04 29.52
CA ARG A 647 26.91 24.31 29.05
C ARG A 647 25.67 24.07 28.20
N GLU A 648 25.73 23.15 27.26
CA GLU A 648 24.62 22.87 26.33
C GLU A 648 23.46 22.15 27.02
N LEU A 649 23.73 21.21 27.93
CA LEU A 649 22.71 20.56 28.75
C LEU A 649 21.99 21.53 29.70
N GLY A 650 22.65 22.65 30.07
CA GLY A 650 22.04 23.71 30.86
C GLY A 650 21.04 24.61 30.12
N ARG A 651 20.86 24.44 28.80
CA ARG A 651 19.88 25.21 28.02
C ARG A 651 18.44 24.80 28.37
N PRO A 652 17.46 25.71 28.33
CA PRO A 652 16.06 25.41 28.64
C PRO A 652 15.37 24.68 27.48
N ASP A 653 15.72 23.41 27.28
CA ASP A 653 15.18 22.58 26.21
C ASP A 653 13.69 22.24 26.43
N ARG A 654 12.81 22.92 25.70
CA ARG A 654 11.35 22.71 25.80
C ARG A 654 10.85 21.44 25.11
N HIS A 655 11.59 20.89 24.15
CA HIS A 655 11.17 19.70 23.38
C HIS A 655 11.80 18.41 23.91
N GLY A 656 12.82 18.50 24.77
CA GLY A 656 13.40 17.39 25.53
C GLY A 656 14.39 16.51 24.75
N ALA A 657 14.91 16.99 23.62
CA ALA A 657 15.92 16.26 22.86
C ALA A 657 17.21 16.01 23.67
N SER A 658 17.65 16.97 24.49
CA SER A 658 18.81 16.82 25.36
C SER A 658 18.62 15.70 26.38
N ALA A 659 17.47 15.63 27.04
CA ALA A 659 17.12 14.55 27.95
C ALA A 659 17.07 13.19 27.24
N ALA A 660 16.53 13.13 26.02
CA ALA A 660 16.54 11.91 25.22
C ALA A 660 17.97 11.45 24.90
N VAL A 661 18.86 12.37 24.53
CA VAL A 661 20.29 12.08 24.27
C VAL A 661 21.01 11.61 25.53
N ILE A 662 20.68 12.14 26.71
CA ILE A 662 21.19 11.63 28.01
C ILE A 662 20.75 10.17 28.20
N GLY A 663 19.47 9.88 28.00
CA GLY A 663 18.92 8.52 28.13
C GLY A 663 19.55 7.52 27.15
N GLU A 664 19.69 7.93 25.88
CA GLU A 664 20.42 7.18 24.85
C GLU A 664 21.87 6.87 25.28
N SER A 665 22.56 7.87 25.86
CA SER A 665 23.97 7.78 26.25
C SER A 665 24.21 7.09 27.59
N PHE A 666 23.17 6.80 28.38
CA PHE A 666 23.27 6.34 29.77
C PHE A 666 24.26 5.18 29.98
N GLY A 667 24.16 4.10 29.19
CA GLY A 667 25.06 2.96 29.30
C GLY A 667 26.53 3.31 29.02
N ARG A 668 26.81 4.27 28.13
CA ARG A 668 28.19 4.74 27.86
C ARG A 668 28.70 5.62 28.99
N ILE A 669 27.84 6.48 29.54
CA ILE A 669 28.18 7.33 30.68
C ILE A 669 28.55 6.44 31.88
N TYR A 670 27.73 5.44 32.18
CA TYR A 670 27.99 4.46 33.24
C TYR A 670 29.35 3.77 33.09
N ASN A 671 29.69 3.32 31.88
CA ASN A 671 30.93 2.57 31.66
C ASN A 671 32.19 3.45 31.67
N HIS A 672 32.12 4.70 31.18
CA HIS A 672 33.32 5.50 30.91
C HIS A 672 33.45 6.77 31.75
N ALA A 673 32.40 7.19 32.46
CA ALA A 673 32.40 8.36 33.34
C ALA A 673 31.50 8.19 34.58
N PRO A 674 31.69 7.13 35.39
CA PRO A 674 30.83 6.85 36.55
C PRO A 674 30.85 7.96 37.61
N GLU A 675 32.00 8.59 37.89
CA GLU A 675 32.08 9.69 38.86
C GLU A 675 31.26 10.92 38.42
N TRP A 676 31.21 11.19 37.11
CA TRP A 676 30.40 12.28 36.56
C TRP A 676 28.91 11.92 36.55
N LEU A 677 28.58 10.66 36.29
CA LEU A 677 27.21 10.17 36.43
C LEU A 677 26.71 10.33 37.87
N ASP A 678 27.51 9.90 38.84
CA ASP A 678 27.14 9.92 40.26
C ASP A 678 26.85 11.35 40.74
N SER A 679 27.59 12.36 40.25
CA SER A 679 27.35 13.77 40.60
C SER A 679 26.13 14.39 39.92
N HIS A 680 25.61 13.79 38.84
CA HIS A 680 24.48 14.31 38.05
C HIS A 680 23.27 13.36 38.00
N LEU A 681 23.30 12.24 38.72
CA LEU A 681 22.27 11.19 38.61
C LEU A 681 20.88 11.73 38.97
N GLU A 682 20.78 12.45 40.11
CA GLU A 682 19.53 13.07 40.55
C GLU A 682 19.10 14.22 39.63
N GLU A 683 20.04 14.94 39.02
CA GLU A 683 19.73 15.99 38.05
C GLU A 683 19.08 15.40 36.79
N PHE A 684 19.68 14.34 36.23
CA PHE A 684 19.27 13.77 34.95
C PHE A 684 18.12 12.79 35.04
N PHE A 685 18.04 12.01 36.12
CA PHE A 685 17.06 10.94 36.28
C PHE A 685 16.14 11.14 37.48
N GLY A 686 16.30 12.22 38.24
CA GLY A 686 15.48 12.51 39.42
C GLY A 686 15.75 11.56 40.58
N SER A 687 14.88 11.61 41.58
CA SER A 687 14.96 10.79 42.78
C SER A 687 13.58 10.24 43.15
N ALA A 688 13.50 9.49 44.26
CA ALA A 688 12.23 8.97 44.76
C ALA A 688 11.26 10.09 45.20
N GLU A 689 11.71 11.34 45.34
CA GLU A 689 10.87 12.48 45.71
C GLU A 689 10.06 13.03 44.50
N GLY A 690 10.42 12.67 43.27
CA GLY A 690 9.69 13.04 42.06
C GLY A 690 10.56 13.18 40.82
N LEU A 691 9.90 13.28 39.65
CA LEU A 691 10.54 13.47 38.34
C LEU A 691 9.97 14.68 37.60
N SER A 692 10.84 15.59 37.17
CA SER A 692 10.50 16.60 36.17
C SER A 692 10.25 15.97 34.80
N VAL A 693 9.60 16.70 33.87
CA VAL A 693 9.35 16.20 32.50
C VAL A 693 10.64 15.78 31.80
N GLN A 694 11.73 16.54 31.95
CA GLN A 694 13.03 16.19 31.37
C GLN A 694 13.60 14.89 31.95
N GLN A 695 13.49 14.71 33.26
CA GLN A 695 13.96 13.48 33.92
C GLN A 695 13.14 12.25 33.50
N GLN A 696 11.83 12.42 33.29
CA GLN A 696 10.97 11.36 32.74
C GLN A 696 11.39 10.97 31.32
N ILE A 697 11.70 11.95 30.46
CA ILE A 697 12.18 11.72 29.09
C ILE A 697 13.52 10.96 29.11
N ALA A 698 14.47 11.37 29.94
CA ALA A 698 15.76 10.70 30.07
C ALA A 698 15.61 9.26 30.57
N LEU A 699 14.82 9.04 31.63
CA LEU A 699 14.55 7.72 32.19
C LEU A 699 13.90 6.78 31.17
N THR A 700 12.80 7.21 30.55
CA THR A 700 12.03 6.37 29.63
C THR A 700 12.80 6.09 28.34
N THR A 701 13.62 7.05 27.85
CA THR A 701 14.53 6.81 26.72
C THR A 701 15.61 5.80 27.09
N ALA A 702 16.20 5.89 28.29
CA ALA A 702 17.20 4.91 28.75
C ALA A 702 16.59 3.50 28.83
N MET A 703 15.38 3.37 29.37
CA MET A 703 14.71 2.06 29.45
C MET A 703 14.34 1.47 28.10
N ALA A 704 14.02 2.32 27.12
CA ALA A 704 13.70 1.89 25.77
C ALA A 704 14.95 1.49 24.98
N MET A 705 16.07 2.21 25.15
CA MET A 705 17.33 1.96 24.44
C MET A 705 18.17 0.82 25.02
N HIS A 706 18.08 0.58 26.34
CA HIS A 706 18.88 -0.44 27.03
C HIS A 706 18.01 -1.66 27.39
N TYR A 707 18.62 -2.85 27.31
CA TYR A 707 18.03 -4.05 27.92
C TYR A 707 18.20 -4.01 29.44
N TYR A 708 17.40 -4.82 30.15
CA TYR A 708 17.59 -4.97 31.59
C TYR A 708 19.04 -5.33 31.91
N HIS A 709 19.63 -4.55 32.82
CA HIS A 709 20.97 -4.78 33.38
C HIS A 709 20.93 -4.48 34.87
N ARG A 710 21.46 -5.40 35.69
CA ARG A 710 21.37 -5.32 37.16
C ARG A 710 21.83 -3.97 37.72
N GLU A 711 22.98 -3.49 37.28
CA GLU A 711 23.55 -2.26 37.83
C GLU A 711 22.78 -1.02 37.41
N LEU A 712 22.25 -0.99 36.18
CA LEU A 712 21.45 0.13 35.69
C LEU A 712 20.10 0.18 36.42
N TYR A 713 19.49 -0.97 36.66
CA TYR A 713 18.26 -1.11 37.44
C TYR A 713 18.45 -0.59 38.88
N ASN A 714 19.56 -0.95 39.52
CA ASN A 714 19.87 -0.50 40.88
C ASN A 714 20.11 1.01 40.92
N LEU A 715 20.84 1.57 39.95
CA LEU A 715 21.07 3.02 39.85
C LEU A 715 19.77 3.79 39.65
N LEU A 716 18.87 3.29 38.81
CA LEU A 716 17.60 3.94 38.49
C LEU A 716 16.48 3.62 39.49
N THR A 717 16.73 2.84 40.54
CA THR A 717 15.70 2.45 41.53
C THR A 717 14.90 3.64 42.08
N PRO A 718 15.53 4.76 42.52
CA PRO A 718 14.77 5.92 42.99
C PRO A 718 13.86 6.51 41.90
N SER A 719 14.36 6.61 40.68
CA SER A 719 13.62 7.14 39.52
C SER A 719 12.46 6.23 39.10
N LEU A 720 12.67 4.91 39.13
CA LEU A 720 11.63 3.93 38.82
C LEU A 720 10.49 3.97 39.84
N LEU A 721 10.79 4.18 41.13
CA LEU A 721 9.77 4.35 42.16
C LEU A 721 8.91 5.59 41.89
N ALA A 722 9.53 6.74 41.62
CA ALA A 722 8.81 7.96 41.29
C ALA A 722 8.01 7.83 39.98
N ALA A 723 8.54 7.10 38.98
CA ALA A 723 7.82 6.84 37.72
C ALA A 723 6.56 5.97 37.93
N ILE A 724 6.61 4.98 38.84
CA ILE A 724 5.45 4.18 39.21
C ILE A 724 4.37 5.06 39.87
N GLU A 725 4.77 5.98 40.75
CA GLU A 725 3.84 6.92 41.41
C GLU A 725 3.16 7.89 40.44
N LEU A 726 3.85 8.31 39.37
CA LEU A 726 3.28 9.21 38.34
C LEU A 726 2.17 8.55 37.50
N GLY A 727 2.18 7.22 37.34
CA GLY A 727 1.15 6.49 36.61
C GLY A 727 0.93 7.00 35.19
N ASP A 728 -0.33 7.26 34.80
CA ASP A 728 -0.71 7.77 33.46
C ASP A 728 -0.04 9.10 33.07
N GLY A 729 0.51 9.85 34.04
CA GLY A 729 1.21 11.11 33.79
C GLY A 729 2.65 10.97 33.29
N LEU A 730 3.18 9.74 33.18
CA LEU A 730 4.56 9.48 32.77
C LEU A 730 4.80 9.81 31.29
N VAL A 731 5.74 10.72 31.02
CA VAL A 731 6.09 11.16 29.67
C VAL A 731 7.06 10.18 29.01
N SER A 732 6.74 9.77 27.77
CA SER A 732 7.63 8.93 26.96
C SER A 732 8.64 9.77 26.17
N GLY A 733 9.92 9.48 26.35
CA GLY A 733 11.02 10.06 25.58
C GLY A 733 11.23 9.43 24.21
N TRP A 734 10.74 8.20 23.99
CA TRP A 734 10.75 7.54 22.69
C TRP A 734 9.45 6.75 22.48
N ARG A 735 8.64 7.18 21.51
CA ARG A 735 7.39 6.49 21.17
C ARG A 735 7.70 5.23 20.37
N THR A 736 7.54 4.09 21.04
CA THR A 736 7.59 2.75 20.42
C THR A 736 6.24 2.07 20.64
N ASP A 737 6.09 0.83 20.18
CA ASP A 737 4.91 0.00 20.47
C ASP A 737 4.78 -0.36 21.97
N MET A 738 5.71 0.07 22.82
CA MET A 738 5.81 -0.29 24.25
C MET A 738 5.50 0.91 25.14
N ASP A 739 4.56 0.75 26.09
CA ASP A 739 4.29 1.75 27.14
C ASP A 739 5.47 1.77 28.14
N PRO A 740 6.03 2.94 28.51
CA PRO A 740 7.10 3.02 29.50
C PRO A 740 6.78 2.35 30.85
N ARG A 741 5.51 2.33 31.26
CA ARG A 741 5.07 1.67 32.51
C ARG A 741 5.13 0.15 32.39
N GLN A 742 4.72 -0.39 31.24
CA GLN A 742 4.90 -1.80 30.91
C GLN A 742 6.38 -2.16 30.97
N ARG A 743 7.25 -1.29 30.44
CA ARG A 743 8.70 -1.49 30.43
C ARG A 743 9.32 -1.53 31.84
N ILE A 744 8.80 -0.78 32.82
CA ILE A 744 9.21 -0.91 34.23
C ILE A 744 8.92 -2.33 34.71
N GLY A 745 7.71 -2.84 34.42
CA GLY A 745 7.30 -4.19 34.77
C GLY A 745 8.19 -5.28 34.15
N GLU A 746 8.57 -5.13 32.89
CA GLU A 746 9.51 -6.05 32.23
C GLU A 746 10.85 -6.13 32.98
N TRP A 747 11.45 -4.98 33.31
CA TRP A 747 12.71 -4.95 34.04
C TRP A 747 12.61 -5.55 35.44
N VAL A 748 11.49 -5.31 36.13
CA VAL A 748 11.18 -5.94 37.42
C VAL A 748 11.12 -7.46 37.29
N ILE A 749 10.38 -7.97 36.30
CA ILE A 749 10.23 -9.42 36.09
C ILE A 749 11.57 -10.04 35.69
N ASP A 750 12.33 -9.41 34.78
CA ASP A 750 13.67 -9.84 34.39
C ASP A 750 14.60 -9.93 35.61
N ALA A 751 14.57 -8.93 36.51
CA ALA A 751 15.36 -8.94 37.74
C ALA A 751 15.04 -10.15 38.64
N ILE A 752 13.76 -10.54 38.73
CA ILE A 752 13.30 -11.68 39.53
C ILE A 752 13.69 -13.02 38.87
N ILE A 753 13.40 -13.20 37.57
CA ILE A 753 13.63 -14.49 36.89
C ILE A 753 15.11 -14.77 36.65
N LEU A 754 15.93 -13.73 36.50
CA LEU A 754 17.40 -13.85 36.48
C LEU A 754 17.99 -14.06 37.88
N GLY A 755 17.21 -13.84 38.94
CA GLY A 755 17.60 -14.07 40.33
C GLY A 755 18.48 -12.97 40.91
N HIS A 756 18.42 -11.77 40.34
CA HIS A 756 19.10 -10.59 40.85
C HIS A 756 18.34 -9.91 41.98
N GLN A 757 17.00 -10.00 41.95
CA GLN A 757 16.09 -9.45 42.95
C GLN A 757 14.98 -10.46 43.31
N THR A 758 14.18 -10.14 44.32
CA THR A 758 12.98 -10.90 44.71
C THR A 758 11.73 -10.04 44.58
N ILE A 759 10.55 -10.61 44.81
CA ILE A 759 9.28 -9.86 44.82
C ILE A 759 9.20 -8.80 45.93
N ASP A 760 10.04 -8.92 46.96
CA ASP A 760 10.14 -7.97 48.07
C ASP A 760 11.07 -6.78 47.75
N ASP A 761 11.69 -6.75 46.57
CA ASP A 761 12.41 -5.58 46.07
C ASP A 761 11.49 -4.34 46.07
N PRO A 762 11.97 -3.15 46.48
CA PRO A 762 11.11 -1.96 46.59
C PRO A 762 10.38 -1.59 45.28
N VAL A 763 11.05 -1.70 44.13
CA VAL A 763 10.43 -1.38 42.83
C VAL A 763 9.44 -2.48 42.45
N ALA A 764 9.80 -3.75 42.66
CA ALA A 764 8.89 -4.87 42.43
C ALA A 764 7.61 -4.76 43.28
N HIS A 765 7.78 -4.53 44.58
CA HIS A 765 6.69 -4.35 45.52
C HIS A 765 5.80 -3.18 45.13
N SER A 766 6.39 -2.03 44.77
CA SER A 766 5.66 -0.84 44.32
C SER A 766 4.87 -1.12 43.04
N PHE A 767 5.50 -1.72 42.02
CA PHE A 767 4.87 -2.02 40.73
C PHE A 767 3.68 -2.98 40.90
N PHE A 768 3.86 -4.11 41.60
CA PHE A 768 2.78 -5.08 41.78
C PHE A 768 1.68 -4.64 42.76
N THR A 769 1.88 -3.53 43.49
CA THR A 769 0.88 -2.98 44.42
C THR A 769 0.13 -1.77 43.85
N ALA A 770 0.83 -0.85 43.19
CA ALA A 770 0.29 0.44 42.78
C ALA A 770 -0.11 0.51 41.29
N THR A 771 0.46 -0.33 40.43
CA THR A 771 0.21 -0.29 38.98
C THR A 771 -1.09 -1.01 38.61
N PRO A 772 -1.90 -0.49 37.65
CA PRO A 772 -3.14 -1.13 37.22
C PRO A 772 -2.93 -2.58 36.73
N PRO A 773 -3.85 -3.51 37.02
CA PRO A 773 -3.71 -4.92 36.64
C PRO A 773 -3.43 -5.15 35.15
N SER A 774 -4.03 -4.35 34.25
CA SER A 774 -3.80 -4.46 32.81
C SER A 774 -2.34 -4.24 32.41
N VAL A 775 -1.68 -3.22 32.98
CA VAL A 775 -0.27 -2.91 32.69
C VAL A 775 0.65 -4.00 33.27
N ARG A 776 0.29 -4.56 34.43
CA ARG A 776 1.00 -5.73 35.01
C ARG A 776 0.89 -6.94 34.07
N GLY A 777 -0.30 -7.18 33.52
CA GLY A 777 -0.55 -8.23 32.53
C GLY A 777 0.19 -8.03 31.22
N GLU A 778 0.29 -6.79 30.72
CA GLU A 778 1.08 -6.46 29.54
C GLU A 778 2.58 -6.76 29.72
N ALA A 779 3.13 -6.45 30.90
CA ALA A 779 4.51 -6.77 31.24
C ALA A 779 4.74 -8.29 31.32
N ILE A 780 3.87 -9.02 32.03
CA ILE A 780 3.91 -10.48 32.12
C ILE A 780 3.78 -11.13 30.73
N GLY A 781 2.82 -10.66 29.94
CA GLY A 781 2.58 -11.12 28.58
C GLY A 781 3.77 -10.90 27.66
N LYS A 782 4.49 -9.78 27.81
CA LYS A 782 5.71 -9.51 27.05
C LYS A 782 6.84 -10.49 27.39
N ILE A 783 7.05 -10.78 28.68
CA ILE A 783 8.03 -11.78 29.11
C ILE A 783 7.64 -13.18 28.58
N ALA A 784 6.36 -13.55 28.68
CA ALA A 784 5.85 -14.80 28.12
C ALA A 784 6.05 -14.90 26.59
N TRP A 785 5.85 -13.79 25.87
CA TRP A 785 6.14 -13.70 24.43
C TRP A 785 7.64 -13.89 24.13
N SER A 786 8.53 -13.30 24.94
CA SER A 786 9.98 -13.49 24.81
C SER A 786 10.38 -14.96 25.00
N PHE A 787 9.76 -15.67 25.95
CA PHE A 787 9.94 -17.12 26.12
C PHE A 787 9.49 -17.92 24.89
N PHE A 788 8.38 -17.52 24.28
CA PHE A 788 7.91 -18.13 23.03
C PHE A 788 8.89 -17.94 21.88
N ARG A 789 9.51 -16.76 21.77
CA ARG A 789 10.49 -16.43 20.72
C ARG A 789 11.88 -17.02 20.96
N ALA A 790 12.20 -17.38 22.21
CA ALA A 790 13.51 -17.93 22.56
C ALA A 790 13.71 -19.33 21.96
N GLU A 791 14.87 -19.57 21.36
CA GLU A 791 15.24 -20.92 20.90
C GLU A 791 15.41 -21.86 22.10
N THR A 792 16.18 -21.42 23.10
CA THR A 792 16.46 -22.15 24.35
C THR A 792 16.25 -21.25 25.56
N VAL A 793 15.82 -21.84 26.67
CA VAL A 793 15.69 -21.16 27.97
C VAL A 793 16.29 -22.06 29.04
N ASP A 794 17.14 -21.51 29.91
CA ASP A 794 17.71 -22.24 31.04
C ASP A 794 16.62 -22.66 32.05
N ASP A 795 16.72 -23.90 32.55
CA ASP A 795 15.74 -24.47 33.50
C ASP A 795 15.56 -23.58 34.73
N ALA A 796 16.63 -22.98 35.27
CA ALA A 796 16.55 -22.09 36.43
C ALA A 796 15.72 -20.82 36.15
N VAL A 797 15.83 -20.24 34.96
CA VAL A 797 15.07 -19.04 34.57
C VAL A 797 13.61 -19.42 34.31
N ARG A 798 13.37 -20.55 33.62
CA ARG A 798 12.03 -21.11 33.40
C ARG A 798 11.32 -21.39 34.72
N ASP A 799 11.98 -22.07 35.64
CA ASP A 799 11.37 -22.52 36.90
C ASP A 799 11.09 -21.34 37.83
N ARG A 800 11.93 -20.30 37.85
CA ARG A 800 11.62 -19.04 38.56
C ARG A 800 10.44 -18.31 37.94
N PHE A 801 10.36 -18.23 36.61
CA PHE A 801 9.21 -17.60 35.96
C PHE A 801 7.91 -18.39 36.21
N ALA A 802 7.98 -19.73 36.22
CA ALA A 802 6.86 -20.58 36.61
C ALA A 802 6.41 -20.31 38.05
N SER A 803 7.35 -20.28 39.01
CA SER A 803 7.03 -19.97 40.41
C SER A 803 6.42 -18.58 40.55
N PHE A 804 6.98 -17.59 39.85
CA PHE A 804 6.46 -16.23 39.83
C PHE A 804 5.01 -16.18 39.32
N LEU A 805 4.71 -16.86 38.21
CA LEU A 805 3.35 -16.93 37.67
C LEU A 805 2.38 -17.64 38.64
N ASP A 806 2.81 -18.71 39.31
CA ASP A 806 2.01 -19.39 40.32
C ASP A 806 1.64 -18.46 41.49
N ASP A 807 2.59 -17.65 41.95
CA ASP A 807 2.36 -16.65 42.99
C ASP A 807 1.39 -15.56 42.51
N ARG A 808 1.50 -15.10 41.25
CA ARG A 808 0.57 -14.10 40.68
C ARG A 808 -0.84 -14.64 40.49
N ILE A 809 -0.99 -15.90 40.06
CA ILE A 809 -2.31 -16.56 39.99
C ILE A 809 -2.93 -16.68 41.38
N ALA A 810 -2.14 -17.05 42.40
CA ALA A 810 -2.62 -17.09 43.79
C ALA A 810 -3.03 -15.71 44.31
N HIS A 811 -2.31 -14.64 43.93
CA HIS A 811 -2.70 -13.26 44.23
C HIS A 811 -4.06 -12.90 43.62
N VAL A 812 -4.28 -13.17 42.34
CA VAL A 812 -5.56 -12.89 41.66
C VAL A 812 -6.70 -13.76 42.22
N ALA A 813 -6.41 -14.98 42.66
CA ALA A 813 -7.38 -15.81 43.37
C ALA A 813 -7.82 -15.20 44.72
N ALA A 814 -6.93 -14.49 45.41
CA ALA A 814 -7.26 -13.74 46.63
C ALA A 814 -7.87 -12.35 46.35
N HIS A 815 -7.55 -11.77 45.19
CA HIS A 815 -7.95 -10.41 44.78
C HIS A 815 -8.57 -10.44 43.38
N HIS A 816 -9.79 -10.96 43.25
CA HIS A 816 -10.46 -11.15 41.95
C HIS A 816 -10.60 -9.88 41.09
N GLY A 817 -10.47 -8.68 41.67
CA GLY A 817 -10.44 -7.41 40.92
C GLY A 817 -9.20 -7.23 40.04
N ASP A 818 -8.17 -8.04 40.23
CA ASP A 818 -6.88 -7.94 39.54
C ASP A 818 -6.76 -8.90 38.33
N GLY A 819 -7.88 -9.41 37.81
CA GLY A 819 -7.91 -10.40 36.72
C GLY A 819 -7.05 -10.04 35.50
N GLY A 820 -7.04 -8.76 35.10
CA GLY A 820 -6.26 -8.26 33.97
C GLY A 820 -4.75 -8.49 34.06
N GLU A 821 -4.22 -8.84 35.24
CA GLU A 821 -2.83 -9.24 35.43
C GLU A 821 -2.49 -10.59 34.76
N LEU A 822 -3.48 -11.45 34.55
CA LEU A 822 -3.31 -12.74 33.87
C LEU A 822 -3.46 -12.67 32.35
N SER A 823 -3.67 -11.47 31.80
CA SER A 823 -3.66 -11.24 30.35
C SER A 823 -2.33 -11.66 29.75
N GLY A 824 -2.35 -12.21 28.53
CA GLY A 824 -1.12 -12.71 27.87
C GLY A 824 -0.68 -14.13 28.29
N MET A 825 -1.37 -14.79 29.22
CA MET A 825 -1.06 -16.18 29.63
C MET A 825 -1.11 -17.21 28.48
N TYR A 826 -1.79 -16.91 27.37
CA TYR A 826 -1.80 -17.77 26.18
C TYR A 826 -0.41 -17.93 25.52
N TRP A 827 0.51 -16.95 25.70
CA TRP A 827 1.87 -17.05 25.17
C TRP A 827 2.65 -18.22 25.77
N ILE A 828 2.34 -18.59 27.02
CA ILE A 828 2.92 -19.75 27.69
C ILE A 828 2.55 -21.04 26.95
N ALA A 829 1.28 -21.17 26.53
CA ALA A 829 0.82 -22.32 25.76
C ALA A 829 1.53 -22.40 24.39
N LYS A 830 1.69 -21.26 23.74
CA LYS A 830 2.37 -21.14 22.44
C LYS A 830 3.87 -21.46 22.50
N GLY A 831 4.52 -21.14 23.63
CA GLY A 831 5.97 -21.21 23.79
C GLY A 831 6.58 -22.61 23.77
N GLY A 832 5.82 -23.63 24.14
CA GLY A 832 6.31 -25.01 24.24
C GLY A 832 7.47 -25.20 25.25
N LYS A 833 7.77 -24.19 26.09
CA LYS A 833 8.84 -24.22 27.08
C LYS A 833 8.42 -24.83 28.41
N PHE A 834 7.12 -24.96 28.63
CA PHE A 834 6.53 -25.49 29.86
C PHE A 834 5.77 -26.78 29.57
N PRO A 835 5.80 -27.77 30.48
CA PRO A 835 5.06 -29.01 30.31
C PRO A 835 3.53 -28.76 30.36
N VAL A 836 2.77 -29.58 29.63
CA VAL A 836 1.30 -29.46 29.51
C VAL A 836 0.61 -29.53 30.87
N GLU A 837 1.09 -30.43 31.72
CA GLU A 837 0.61 -30.66 33.08
C GLU A 837 0.75 -29.42 33.97
N TRP A 838 1.68 -28.52 33.62
CA TRP A 838 1.85 -27.25 34.30
C TRP A 838 0.97 -26.17 33.69
N TRP A 839 1.12 -25.85 32.39
CA TRP A 839 0.48 -24.65 31.84
C TRP A 839 -1.04 -24.77 31.62
N LEU A 840 -1.56 -25.96 31.27
CA LEU A 840 -2.97 -26.10 30.88
C LEU A 840 -3.96 -25.85 32.03
N PRO A 841 -3.75 -26.38 33.26
CA PRO A 841 -4.57 -26.02 34.41
C PRO A 841 -4.52 -24.53 34.76
N ARG A 842 -3.39 -23.86 34.51
CA ARG A 842 -3.20 -22.43 34.81
C ARG A 842 -3.89 -21.54 33.79
N LEU A 843 -3.83 -21.90 32.50
CA LEU A 843 -4.62 -21.21 31.47
C LEU A 843 -6.12 -21.32 31.76
N ARG A 844 -6.57 -22.49 32.24
CA ARG A 844 -7.96 -22.65 32.69
C ARG A 844 -8.31 -21.71 33.84
N GLN A 845 -7.50 -21.65 34.89
CA GLN A 845 -7.73 -20.75 36.02
C GLN A 845 -7.69 -19.27 35.59
N ALA A 846 -6.75 -18.91 34.72
CA ALA A 846 -6.68 -17.57 34.15
C ALA A 846 -7.97 -17.20 33.39
N LEU A 847 -8.51 -18.10 32.57
CA LEU A 847 -9.79 -17.90 31.88
C LEU A 847 -11.00 -17.82 32.83
N GLU A 848 -10.95 -18.50 33.98
CA GLU A 848 -11.97 -18.43 35.02
C GLU A 848 -11.94 -17.08 35.76
N PHE A 849 -10.75 -16.55 36.06
CA PHE A 849 -10.57 -15.26 36.76
C PHE A 849 -10.67 -14.04 35.84
N GLU A 850 -10.12 -14.14 34.63
CA GLU A 850 -10.13 -13.08 33.61
C GLU A 850 -10.68 -13.61 32.29
N PRO A 851 -12.02 -13.61 32.14
CA PRO A 851 -12.63 -14.17 30.95
C PRO A 851 -12.39 -13.38 29.67
N SER A 852 -11.91 -12.13 29.73
CA SER A 852 -11.54 -11.37 28.53
C SER A 852 -10.32 -11.94 27.81
N ILE A 853 -9.51 -12.77 28.48
CA ILE A 853 -8.46 -13.56 27.83
C ILE A 853 -9.07 -14.30 26.63
N ALA A 854 -10.27 -14.87 26.76
CA ALA A 854 -10.95 -15.60 25.69
C ALA A 854 -11.24 -14.76 24.43
N THR A 855 -11.19 -13.43 24.48
CA THR A 855 -11.43 -12.55 23.32
C THR A 855 -10.14 -12.06 22.65
N GLU A 856 -8.96 -12.29 23.24
CA GLU A 856 -7.72 -11.85 22.60
C GLU A 856 -7.44 -12.67 21.32
N ARG A 857 -6.75 -12.03 20.35
CA ARG A 857 -6.56 -12.55 18.99
C ARG A 857 -5.37 -13.49 18.90
N TYR A 858 -5.52 -14.72 19.40
CA TYR A 858 -4.46 -15.74 19.35
C TYR A 858 -4.94 -17.07 18.75
N MET A 859 -4.04 -17.80 18.11
CA MET A 859 -4.29 -19.12 17.51
C MET A 859 -3.53 -20.19 18.31
N ILE A 860 -4.20 -20.81 19.27
CA ILE A 860 -3.65 -21.89 20.13
C ILE A 860 -4.34 -23.25 19.87
N GLY A 861 -5.04 -23.38 18.74
CA GLY A 861 -5.82 -24.58 18.44
C GLY A 861 -4.98 -25.85 18.29
N SER A 862 -3.76 -25.74 17.75
CA SER A 862 -2.84 -26.88 17.64
C SER A 862 -2.32 -27.31 19.01
N GLU A 863 -1.88 -26.34 19.80
CA GLU A 863 -1.30 -26.54 21.13
C GLU A 863 -2.32 -27.17 22.07
N LEU A 864 -3.58 -26.72 22.01
CA LEU A 864 -4.67 -27.31 22.78
C LEU A 864 -5.04 -28.73 22.32
N ALA A 865 -4.97 -29.01 21.00
CA ALA A 865 -5.20 -30.34 20.45
C ALA A 865 -4.14 -31.35 20.91
N GLU A 866 -2.87 -30.94 20.91
CA GLU A 866 -1.75 -31.74 21.43
C GLU A 866 -1.89 -31.98 22.93
N ALA A 867 -2.19 -30.91 23.69
CA ALA A 867 -2.37 -30.98 25.14
C ALA A 867 -3.50 -31.92 25.57
N ALA A 868 -4.56 -32.06 24.77
CA ALA A 868 -5.68 -32.95 25.05
C ALA A 868 -5.29 -34.44 25.12
N THR A 869 -4.14 -34.82 24.55
CA THR A 869 -3.62 -36.20 24.67
C THR A 869 -3.04 -36.49 26.05
N VAL A 870 -2.64 -35.46 26.79
CA VAL A 870 -2.03 -35.55 28.13
C VAL A 870 -3.09 -35.28 29.21
N ASP A 871 -3.86 -34.21 29.08
CA ASP A 871 -4.91 -33.82 30.02
C ASP A 871 -6.21 -33.44 29.28
N PRO A 872 -7.00 -34.44 28.85
CA PRO A 872 -8.22 -34.21 28.08
C PRO A 872 -9.29 -33.43 28.84
N LYS A 873 -9.29 -33.50 30.18
CA LYS A 873 -10.29 -32.84 31.02
C LYS A 873 -10.10 -31.33 31.01
N ASN A 874 -8.89 -30.85 31.30
CA ASN A 874 -8.62 -29.41 31.26
C ASN A 874 -8.64 -28.88 29.82
N ALA A 875 -8.23 -29.68 28.82
CA ALA A 875 -8.30 -29.26 27.42
C ALA A 875 -9.74 -29.00 26.96
N LEU A 876 -10.69 -29.88 27.32
CA LEU A 876 -12.11 -29.69 27.00
C LEU A 876 -12.69 -28.45 27.70
N ALA A 877 -12.38 -28.26 28.99
CA ALA A 877 -12.84 -27.08 29.74
C ALA A 877 -12.31 -25.76 29.16
N VAL A 878 -11.01 -25.69 28.82
CA VAL A 878 -10.40 -24.53 28.18
C VAL A 878 -11.05 -24.27 26.81
N LEU A 879 -11.23 -25.30 26.00
CA LEU A 879 -11.87 -25.18 24.68
C LEU A 879 -13.28 -24.60 24.78
N GLN A 880 -14.11 -25.11 25.70
CA GLN A 880 -15.45 -24.60 25.94
C GLN A 880 -15.44 -23.13 26.37
N SER A 881 -14.56 -22.75 27.30
CA SER A 881 -14.41 -21.36 27.74
C SER A 881 -14.04 -20.43 26.59
N LEU A 882 -13.05 -20.82 25.77
CA LEU A 882 -12.59 -20.03 24.61
C LEU A 882 -13.66 -19.84 23.54
N LEU A 883 -14.52 -20.84 23.32
CA LEU A 883 -15.58 -20.78 22.30
C LEU A 883 -16.88 -20.13 22.82
N SER A 884 -17.15 -20.20 24.12
CA SER A 884 -18.40 -19.67 24.72
C SER A 884 -18.57 -18.15 24.61
N ARG A 885 -17.47 -17.41 24.41
CA ARG A 885 -17.42 -15.94 24.42
C ARG A 885 -17.00 -15.31 23.10
N ARG A 886 -16.80 -16.10 22.04
CA ARG A 886 -16.44 -15.59 20.71
C ARG A 886 -17.64 -15.62 19.78
N ASP A 887 -17.73 -14.61 18.93
CA ASP A 887 -18.55 -14.72 17.73
C ASP A 887 -18.04 -15.89 16.88
N GLN A 888 -18.97 -16.69 16.35
CA GLN A 888 -18.66 -17.89 15.57
C GLN A 888 -17.89 -17.60 14.27
N GLU A 889 -17.66 -16.33 13.93
CA GLU A 889 -17.19 -15.88 12.61
C GLU A 889 -15.75 -15.30 12.64
N GLY A 890 -15.05 -15.32 13.79
CA GLY A 890 -13.66 -14.84 13.89
C GLY A 890 -12.59 -15.87 13.52
N MET A 891 -11.42 -15.43 13.00
CA MET A 891 -10.29 -16.31 12.62
C MET A 891 -9.83 -17.26 13.74
N VAL A 892 -9.92 -16.83 15.00
CA VAL A 892 -9.56 -17.69 16.15
C VAL A 892 -10.63 -18.76 16.40
N SER A 893 -11.91 -18.42 16.28
CA SER A 893 -12.99 -19.40 16.34
C SER A 893 -12.81 -20.45 15.24
N PHE A 894 -12.43 -20.01 14.04
CA PHE A 894 -12.07 -20.90 12.93
C PHE A 894 -10.86 -21.80 13.26
N ASP A 895 -9.77 -21.24 13.80
CA ASP A 895 -8.59 -22.01 14.22
C ASP A 895 -8.94 -23.09 15.26
N LEU A 896 -9.68 -22.72 16.31
CA LEU A 896 -10.16 -23.66 17.34
C LEU A 896 -11.08 -24.72 16.75
N MET A 897 -12.09 -24.33 15.95
CA MET A 897 -13.02 -25.25 15.32
C MET A 897 -12.32 -26.25 14.42
N ARG A 898 -11.29 -25.82 13.68
CA ARG A 898 -10.59 -26.67 12.71
C ARG A 898 -9.51 -27.55 13.35
N LYS A 899 -8.75 -27.01 14.31
CA LYS A 899 -7.56 -27.69 14.85
C LYS A 899 -7.80 -28.36 16.20
N ALA A 900 -8.57 -27.74 17.08
CA ALA A 900 -8.78 -28.22 18.44
C ALA A 900 -10.06 -29.07 18.57
N VAL A 901 -11.21 -28.58 18.11
CA VAL A 901 -12.53 -29.15 18.45
C VAL A 901 -12.64 -30.65 18.17
N PRO A 902 -12.34 -31.17 16.96
CA PRO A 902 -12.46 -32.60 16.69
C PRO A 902 -11.51 -33.44 17.56
N THR A 903 -10.27 -32.98 17.72
CA THR A 903 -9.21 -33.70 18.43
C THR A 903 -9.46 -33.75 19.94
N VAL A 904 -9.85 -32.63 20.54
CA VAL A 904 -10.15 -32.49 21.97
C VAL A 904 -11.37 -33.35 22.34
N ILE A 905 -12.46 -33.29 21.54
CA ILE A 905 -13.64 -34.15 21.75
C ILE A 905 -13.26 -35.62 21.63
N ALA A 906 -12.49 -36.00 20.60
CA ALA A 906 -12.04 -37.39 20.43
C ALA A 906 -11.11 -37.87 21.55
N ALA A 907 -10.29 -36.99 22.14
CA ALA A 907 -9.44 -37.31 23.27
C ALA A 907 -10.26 -37.50 24.56
N ALA A 908 -11.24 -36.62 24.80
CA ALA A 908 -12.20 -36.74 25.90
C ALA A 908 -12.98 -38.07 25.84
N ILE A 909 -13.45 -38.48 24.65
CA ILE A 909 -14.14 -39.77 24.45
C ILE A 909 -13.19 -40.97 24.69
N ARG A 910 -11.91 -40.85 24.34
CA ARG A 910 -10.90 -41.91 24.53
C ARG A 910 -10.34 -42.01 25.95
N SER A 911 -10.56 -41.00 26.80
CA SER A 911 -9.98 -40.91 28.14
C SER A 911 -10.35 -42.07 29.09
N GLY A 912 -11.47 -42.76 28.82
CA GLY A 912 -12.02 -43.79 29.70
C GLY A 912 -12.84 -43.25 30.89
N ASP A 913 -13.02 -41.92 30.99
CA ASP A 913 -13.91 -41.27 31.95
C ASP A 913 -15.32 -41.11 31.36
N ASP A 914 -16.30 -41.82 31.95
CA ASP A 914 -17.68 -41.84 31.49
C ASP A 914 -18.38 -40.48 31.57
N ASP A 915 -18.02 -39.64 32.54
CA ASP A 915 -18.64 -38.32 32.69
C ASP A 915 -18.03 -37.33 31.69
N LEU A 916 -16.71 -37.39 31.48
CA LEU A 916 -16.03 -36.58 30.45
C LEU A 916 -16.52 -36.95 29.04
N ARG A 917 -16.76 -38.24 28.78
CA ARG A 917 -17.34 -38.69 27.50
C ARG A 917 -18.74 -38.10 27.27
N LYS A 918 -19.63 -38.17 28.26
CA LYS A 918 -20.99 -37.61 28.13
C LYS A 918 -20.96 -36.10 27.89
N GLU A 919 -20.03 -35.41 28.54
CA GLU A 919 -19.83 -33.98 28.35
C GLU A 919 -19.35 -33.66 26.92
N ALA A 920 -18.39 -34.41 26.39
CA ALA A 920 -17.91 -34.28 25.03
C ALA A 920 -19.03 -34.55 23.99
N ASP A 921 -19.82 -35.61 24.19
CA ASP A 921 -20.96 -35.94 23.32
C ASP A 921 -22.02 -34.83 23.35
N ARG A 922 -22.33 -34.27 24.53
CA ARG A 922 -23.24 -33.13 24.67
C ARG A 922 -22.72 -31.92 23.89
N TYR A 923 -21.45 -31.56 24.08
CA TYR A 923 -20.86 -30.38 23.45
C TYR A 923 -20.77 -30.53 21.92
N MET A 924 -20.44 -31.73 21.42
CA MET A 924 -20.48 -32.04 19.99
C MET A 924 -21.87 -31.80 19.38
N ASN A 925 -22.92 -32.24 20.07
CA ASN A 925 -24.31 -32.03 19.63
C ASN A 925 -24.71 -30.55 19.65
N GLU A 926 -24.29 -29.78 20.67
CA GLU A 926 -24.51 -28.34 20.75
C GLU A 926 -23.85 -27.60 19.56
N LEU A 927 -22.59 -27.94 19.25
CA LEU A 927 -21.88 -27.38 18.10
C LEU A 927 -22.51 -27.79 16.76
N GLY A 928 -22.99 -29.03 16.65
CA GLY A 928 -23.77 -29.50 15.50
C GLY A 928 -25.07 -28.70 15.31
N ALA A 929 -25.82 -28.48 16.40
CA ALA A 929 -27.03 -27.66 16.39
C ALA A 929 -26.77 -26.19 16.02
N ALA A 930 -25.58 -25.68 16.34
CA ALA A 930 -25.12 -24.35 15.95
C ALA A 930 -24.71 -24.25 14.47
N GLY A 931 -24.43 -25.38 13.79
CA GLY A 931 -24.13 -25.40 12.35
C GLY A 931 -22.87 -26.18 11.95
N ASN A 932 -22.18 -26.84 12.88
CA ASN A 932 -21.00 -27.66 12.58
C ASN A 932 -21.40 -29.09 12.13
N LEU A 933 -22.10 -29.17 11.00
CA LEU A 933 -22.79 -30.39 10.55
C LEU A 933 -21.84 -31.57 10.22
N GLY A 934 -20.56 -31.31 9.93
CA GLY A 934 -19.56 -32.34 9.64
C GLY A 934 -18.80 -32.89 10.86
N LEU A 935 -18.96 -32.27 12.04
CA LEU A 935 -18.10 -32.49 13.20
C LEU A 935 -18.12 -33.94 13.70
N GLU A 936 -19.28 -34.59 13.75
CA GLU A 936 -19.40 -35.99 14.19
C GLU A 936 -18.56 -36.94 13.31
N ALA A 937 -18.58 -36.72 11.99
CA ALA A 937 -17.79 -37.51 11.05
C ALA A 937 -16.28 -37.29 11.24
N GLU A 938 -15.86 -36.04 11.50
CA GLU A 938 -14.47 -35.69 11.79
C GLU A 938 -13.97 -36.35 13.09
N VAL A 939 -14.75 -36.27 14.17
CA VAL A 939 -14.45 -36.92 15.45
C VAL A 939 -14.34 -38.44 15.29
N HIS A 940 -15.28 -39.08 14.58
CA HIS A 940 -15.23 -40.52 14.32
C HIS A 940 -14.03 -40.94 13.47
N ALA A 941 -13.62 -40.13 12.49
CA ALA A 941 -12.43 -40.39 11.70
C ALA A 941 -11.18 -40.43 12.59
N ILE A 942 -11.04 -39.48 13.52
CA ILE A 942 -9.93 -39.43 14.49
C ILE A 942 -9.95 -40.64 15.43
N LEU A 943 -11.13 -41.01 15.95
CA LEU A 943 -11.29 -42.20 16.81
C LEU A 943 -10.88 -43.50 16.10
N GLN A 944 -11.04 -43.57 14.79
CA GLN A 944 -10.63 -44.71 13.95
C GLN A 944 -9.15 -44.66 13.52
N GLY A 945 -8.37 -43.68 14.00
CA GLY A 945 -6.95 -43.54 13.66
C GLY A 945 -6.70 -43.02 12.24
N LYS A 946 -7.71 -42.43 11.57
CA LYS A 946 -7.50 -41.70 10.32
C LYS A 946 -7.11 -40.26 10.66
N ALA A 947 -6.11 -39.72 9.97
CA ALA A 947 -5.80 -38.29 10.06
C ALA A 947 -7.07 -37.49 9.71
N ALA A 948 -7.31 -36.38 10.42
CA ALA A 948 -8.36 -35.42 10.12
C ALA A 948 -8.06 -34.73 8.77
N GLY A 949 -8.21 -35.47 7.68
CA GLY A 949 -7.91 -35.06 6.31
C GLY A 949 -9.20 -34.74 5.58
N GLY A 950 -9.72 -33.53 5.77
CA GLY A 950 -10.65 -32.91 4.85
C GLY A 950 -9.88 -32.09 3.82
N ALA A 951 -9.44 -32.73 2.74
CA ALA A 951 -9.02 -32.03 1.53
C ALA A 951 -10.22 -31.25 0.98
N TRP A 952 -10.22 -29.94 1.17
CA TRP A 952 -11.03 -29.02 0.40
C TRP A 952 -10.09 -28.36 -0.59
N VAL A 953 -10.37 -28.61 -1.88
CA VAL A 953 -9.74 -27.93 -3.01
C VAL A 953 -9.93 -26.44 -2.82
N GLU A 954 -8.83 -25.70 -2.77
CA GLU A 954 -8.82 -24.26 -3.04
C GLU A 954 -9.34 -24.07 -4.46
N GLU A 955 -10.64 -23.81 -4.60
CA GLU A 955 -11.13 -23.07 -5.75
C GLU A 955 -10.95 -21.59 -5.42
N VAL A 956 -10.03 -21.01 -6.19
CA VAL A 956 -9.58 -19.61 -6.23
C VAL A 956 -10.74 -18.62 -6.35
#